data_AF-A0A9P5WFQ0-F1
#
_entry.id   AF-A0A9P5WFQ0-F1
#
_cell.length_a   1.000
_cell.length_b   1.000
_cell.length_c   1.000
_cell.angle_alpha   90.00
_cell.angle_beta   90.00
_cell.angle_gamma   90.00
#
_symmetry.space_group_name_H-M   'P 1'
#
loop_
_entity.id
_entity.type
_entity.pdbx_description
1 polymer ?
#
loop_
_entity_poly.entity_id
_entity_poly.type
_entity_poly.pdbx_seq_one_letter_code
_entity_poly.pdbx_strand_id
1 'polypeptide(L)'
;MFPEFHGLLAFVHTHFDYKNHHPQMRDVVSHLTAKKGVLNKMMERDTCKHFEIDCDVNSTRLIRIGITQNIIRNILSLAPFNVPVAINRVLIMKSPRMRVMDNVLADKLKAILESQRKVVDSKDGAQGAILQKLYEMETRLNSLRSEERDLEEYIKEYNTDDLVMLEELMFDQQWRFFQFNKDHSMNFPKQEHIIHKKNILSENVDISKEQGGEGHNFWNIVYKRHSYEDGTLHAKLYTTRSSIHREKISENESKLSHLRSTLQEVENELNEYSSKHHSEMADIQKLVEKSALYTQLIFRLSSERISPEVFQHLMDEKAYASKNSETVEKVYLEVINKDGTKPLDPGDQKIEIMNVLLLGETQFGKNTFIEFVKKYADPEYTIDFSNILSSVSSYTKEVTRSTIHTDLPITTVVENASGSNQTEVYLGSLINDSRDFDDFEGALNRRSLKTTRTQPSESITQYQFNLFGAPQDLNDTSKEDEVHIASIYQSLRRAKDVSLVLITVGMTPFTLGFQAVIKCYFDMFPEFHRLTAFVHTHVNYQDLHPSREKPALRLATRIEQLNGLIGRDSCPHFAIDCDLKTTRPIRTCITQNTIHNILHLASSNDPITVDRILIHKSPRMRDIDSILVSKYKEMKGNQTGIDSNKLISRLSNEALAPDEFGRLVDGKAYINTPSENVETVERIYLDMIRNKPA
;
A
#
# COMPACT_ATOMS: atom_id res chain seq x y z
N MET A 1 22.68 -3.59 -1.75
CA MET A 1 21.61 -4.45 -1.18
C MET A 1 20.25 -4.07 -1.75
N PHE A 2 19.98 -2.81 -2.08
CA PHE A 2 18.68 -2.36 -2.57
C PHE A 2 18.79 -1.72 -3.98
N PRO A 3 18.66 -2.51 -5.06
CA PRO A 3 18.80 -2.02 -6.43
C PRO A 3 17.75 -0.95 -6.80
N GLU A 4 16.53 -0.98 -6.25
CA GLU A 4 15.48 0.01 -6.56
C GLU A 4 15.78 1.43 -6.04
N PHE A 5 16.72 1.60 -5.11
CA PHE A 5 17.06 2.91 -4.54
C PHE A 5 18.15 3.65 -5.34
N HIS A 6 18.73 3.01 -6.36
CA HIS A 6 19.84 3.58 -7.11
C HIS A 6 19.48 4.90 -7.82
N GLY A 7 18.22 5.11 -8.21
CA GLY A 7 17.74 6.37 -8.81
C GLY A 7 17.21 7.42 -7.82
N LEU A 8 17.13 7.10 -6.52
CA LEU A 8 16.62 7.99 -5.47
C LEU A 8 17.72 8.70 -4.66
N LEU A 9 18.98 8.32 -4.85
CA LEU A 9 20.11 8.86 -4.10
C LEU A 9 20.68 10.10 -4.80
N ALA A 10 20.56 11.26 -4.16
CA ALA A 10 21.26 12.49 -4.54
C ALA A 10 22.38 12.77 -3.53
N PHE A 11 23.62 12.87 -4.03
CA PHE A 11 24.77 13.29 -3.21
C PHE A 11 25.12 14.74 -3.51
N VAL A 12 24.94 15.60 -2.50
CA VAL A 12 25.39 17.00 -2.57
C VAL A 12 26.79 17.08 -1.98
N HIS A 13 27.77 17.43 -2.81
CA HIS A 13 29.15 17.61 -2.38
C HIS A 13 29.51 19.09 -2.41
N THR A 14 29.71 19.70 -1.24
CA THR A 14 30.15 21.09 -1.13
C THR A 14 31.67 21.16 -1.11
N HIS A 15 32.27 21.82 -2.11
CA HIS A 15 33.68 22.15 -2.10
C HIS A 15 33.85 23.50 -1.39
N PHE A 16 34.46 23.46 -0.20
CA PHE A 16 35.00 24.66 0.44
C PHE A 16 36.51 24.66 0.24
N ASP A 17 37.04 25.62 -0.51
CA ASP A 17 38.48 25.79 -0.66
C ASP A 17 39.08 26.40 0.62
N TYR A 18 39.27 25.56 1.64
CA TYR A 18 39.95 25.93 2.89
C TYR A 18 41.47 25.72 2.82
N LYS A 19 42.04 25.37 1.65
CA LYS A 19 43.44 24.93 1.53
C LYS A 19 44.47 25.91 2.10
N ASN A 20 44.10 27.18 2.26
CA ASN A 20 45.04 28.22 2.65
C ASN A 20 44.91 28.76 4.08
N HIS A 21 43.90 28.38 4.89
CA HIS A 21 43.60 29.13 6.13
C HIS A 21 43.42 28.37 7.44
N HIS A 22 43.51 27.03 7.51
CA HIS A 22 43.51 26.34 8.82
C HIS A 22 44.27 24.98 8.83
N PRO A 23 45.33 24.81 9.65
CA PRO A 23 46.14 23.59 9.69
C PRO A 23 45.36 22.32 10.09
N GLN A 24 44.38 22.44 10.99
CA GLN A 24 43.59 21.30 11.50
C GLN A 24 42.60 20.73 10.47
N MET A 25 42.27 21.47 9.41
CA MET A 25 41.34 21.03 8.35
C MET A 25 42.06 20.24 7.24
N ARG A 26 43.40 20.30 7.17
CA ARG A 26 44.19 19.60 6.15
C ARG A 26 44.06 18.08 6.26
N ASP A 27 44.06 17.56 7.48
CA ASP A 27 43.95 16.12 7.75
C ASP A 27 42.54 15.60 7.46
N VAL A 28 41.51 16.39 7.77
CA VAL A 28 40.11 16.08 7.45
C VAL A 28 39.90 16.03 5.93
N VAL A 29 40.44 17.02 5.20
CA VAL A 29 40.37 17.05 3.73
C VAL A 29 41.15 15.88 3.11
N SER A 30 42.32 15.54 3.64
CA SER A 30 43.10 14.39 3.17
C SER A 30 42.36 13.05 3.41
N HIS A 31 41.70 12.91 4.56
CA HIS A 31 40.90 11.73 4.90
C HIS A 31 39.63 11.60 4.02
N LEU A 32 38.98 12.72 3.71
CA LEU A 32 37.85 12.77 2.78
C LEU A 32 38.28 12.48 1.33
N THR A 33 39.45 12.96 0.93
CA THR A 33 40.02 12.70 -0.42
C THR A 33 40.42 11.23 -0.59
N ALA A 34 40.90 10.56 0.46
CA ALA A 34 41.16 9.13 0.43
C ALA A 34 39.86 8.29 0.29
N LYS A 35 38.75 8.75 0.89
CA LYS A 35 37.42 8.13 0.73
C LYS A 35 36.79 8.41 -0.64
N LYS A 36 37.17 9.51 -1.33
CA LYS A 36 36.76 9.81 -2.72
C LYS A 36 37.18 8.70 -3.69
N GLY A 37 38.36 8.08 -3.51
CA GLY A 37 38.78 6.96 -4.34
C GLY A 37 37.96 5.67 -4.15
N VAL A 38 37.44 5.44 -2.93
CA VAL A 38 36.55 4.32 -2.62
C VAL A 38 35.13 4.58 -3.14
N LEU A 39 34.63 5.81 -2.97
CA LEU A 39 33.36 6.24 -3.55
C LEU A 39 33.40 6.17 -5.08
N ASN A 40 34.44 6.69 -5.73
CA ASN A 40 34.55 6.66 -7.19
C ASN A 40 34.52 5.22 -7.74
N LYS A 41 35.13 4.25 -7.04
CA LYS A 41 35.04 2.82 -7.38
C LYS A 41 33.67 2.19 -7.12
N MET A 42 32.88 2.72 -6.18
CA MET A 42 31.47 2.33 -6.01
C MET A 42 30.54 3.05 -7.02
N MET A 43 31.00 4.13 -7.63
CA MET A 43 30.25 5.07 -8.47
C MET A 43 30.45 4.89 -9.99
N GLU A 44 31.19 3.88 -10.46
CA GLU A 44 31.22 3.48 -11.89
C GLU A 44 29.88 2.86 -12.38
N ARG A 45 28.77 3.06 -11.65
CA ARG A 45 27.41 2.69 -12.07
C ARG A 45 26.65 3.99 -12.36
N ASP A 46 26.21 4.16 -13.61
CA ASP A 46 25.66 5.36 -14.26
C ASP A 46 24.40 6.02 -13.62
N THR A 47 24.02 5.69 -12.39
CA THR A 47 22.70 6.04 -11.82
C THR A 47 22.73 6.99 -10.62
N CYS A 48 23.90 7.37 -10.08
CA CYS A 48 23.99 8.22 -8.88
C CYS A 48 24.15 9.71 -9.22
N LYS A 49 23.29 10.57 -8.65
CA LYS A 49 23.27 12.02 -8.94
C LYS A 49 24.34 12.77 -8.14
N HIS A 50 25.15 13.59 -8.83
CA HIS A 50 26.19 14.42 -8.25
C HIS A 50 25.88 15.91 -8.43
N PHE A 51 25.86 16.67 -7.33
CA PHE A 51 25.84 18.13 -7.38
C PHE A 51 27.17 18.65 -6.81
N GLU A 52 28.02 19.19 -7.67
CA GLU A 52 29.29 19.81 -7.29
C GLU A 52 29.08 21.32 -7.12
N ILE A 53 29.39 21.84 -5.93
CA ILE A 53 29.28 23.27 -5.62
C ILE A 53 30.68 23.83 -5.43
N ASP A 54 31.14 24.61 -6.40
CA ASP A 54 32.42 25.32 -6.33
C ASP A 54 32.18 26.77 -5.85
N CYS A 55 32.41 27.02 -4.57
CA CYS A 55 32.22 28.32 -3.95
C CYS A 55 33.54 29.11 -3.96
N ASP A 56 33.75 29.95 -4.98
CA ASP A 56 34.88 30.89 -4.97
C ASP A 56 34.74 31.86 -3.76
N VAL A 57 35.79 31.92 -2.95
CA VAL A 57 35.85 32.65 -1.68
C VAL A 57 35.65 34.17 -1.89
N ASN A 58 35.87 34.67 -3.11
CA ASN A 58 35.73 36.08 -3.46
C ASN A 58 34.30 36.55 -3.83
N SER A 59 33.33 35.63 -3.91
CA SER A 59 31.94 35.98 -4.23
C SER A 59 31.23 36.66 -3.04
N THR A 60 30.62 37.83 -3.29
CA THR A 60 29.87 38.60 -2.29
C THR A 60 28.71 37.81 -1.70
N ARG A 61 28.36 38.09 -0.43
CA ARG A 61 27.36 37.36 0.37
C ARG A 61 26.00 37.17 -0.31
N LEU A 62 25.61 38.10 -1.19
CA LEU A 62 24.37 38.05 -1.99
C LEU A 62 24.41 37.00 -3.11
N ILE A 63 25.57 36.80 -3.76
CA ILE A 63 25.74 35.79 -4.82
C ILE A 63 25.63 34.38 -4.21
N ARG A 64 26.18 34.17 -3.00
CA ARG A 64 26.09 32.90 -2.28
C ARG A 64 24.65 32.55 -1.87
N ILE A 65 23.86 33.54 -1.45
CA ILE A 65 22.44 33.35 -1.12
C ILE A 65 21.65 32.97 -2.39
N GLY A 66 21.89 33.66 -3.51
CA GLY A 66 21.24 33.36 -4.78
C GLY A 66 21.53 31.94 -5.30
N ILE A 67 22.80 31.52 -5.29
CA ILE A 67 23.19 30.16 -5.73
C ILE A 67 22.57 29.09 -4.82
N THR A 68 22.60 29.29 -3.50
CA THR A 68 22.03 28.34 -2.53
C THR A 68 20.50 28.24 -2.66
N GLN A 69 19.82 29.37 -2.86
CA GLN A 69 18.37 29.40 -3.08
C GLN A 69 17.97 28.72 -4.39
N ASN A 70 18.74 28.89 -5.47
CA ASN A 70 18.47 28.23 -6.74
C ASN A 70 18.69 26.71 -6.65
N ILE A 71 19.72 26.26 -5.95
CA ILE A 71 19.96 24.82 -5.71
C ILE A 71 18.86 24.21 -4.84
N ILE A 72 18.45 24.88 -3.75
CA ILE A 72 17.34 24.40 -2.91
C ILE A 72 16.04 24.37 -3.72
N ARG A 73 15.77 25.39 -4.53
CA ARG A 73 14.63 25.42 -5.44
C ARG A 73 14.67 24.25 -6.42
N ASN A 74 15.83 23.95 -7.02
CA ASN A 74 15.99 22.83 -7.93
C ASN A 74 15.83 21.47 -7.22
N ILE A 75 16.36 21.30 -6.01
CA ILE A 75 16.16 20.07 -5.23
C ILE A 75 14.68 19.90 -4.85
N LEU A 76 14.01 20.98 -4.44
CA LEU A 76 12.60 20.94 -4.06
C LEU A 76 11.67 20.77 -5.26
N SER A 77 12.00 21.32 -6.44
CA SER A 77 11.24 21.11 -7.68
C SER A 77 11.40 19.69 -8.23
N LEU A 78 12.47 18.98 -7.85
CA LEU A 78 12.72 17.57 -8.16
C LEU A 78 11.98 16.60 -7.22
N ALA A 79 11.56 17.04 -6.03
CA ALA A 79 10.90 16.17 -5.05
C ALA A 79 9.54 15.59 -5.54
N PRO A 80 8.65 16.38 -6.19
CA PRO A 80 7.43 15.86 -6.82
C PRO A 80 7.69 14.93 -8.02
N PHE A 81 8.91 14.95 -8.58
CA PHE A 81 9.30 14.17 -9.75
C PHE A 81 9.71 12.74 -9.45
N ASN A 82 9.81 12.35 -8.18
CA ASN A 82 10.17 10.99 -7.76
C ASN A 82 8.90 10.20 -7.41
N VAL A 83 8.75 9.01 -8.02
CA VAL A 83 7.70 8.07 -7.64
C VAL A 83 8.09 7.43 -6.30
N PRO A 84 7.18 7.37 -5.31
CA PRO A 84 7.46 6.69 -4.05
C PRO A 84 7.74 5.20 -4.31
N VAL A 85 8.85 4.70 -3.75
CA VAL A 85 9.20 3.27 -3.79
C VAL A 85 8.53 2.58 -2.60
N ALA A 86 7.69 1.59 -2.89
CA ALA A 86 7.06 0.76 -1.87
C ALA A 86 8.11 -0.16 -1.20
N ILE A 87 8.67 0.29 -0.07
CA ILE A 87 9.76 -0.39 0.65
C ILE A 87 9.41 -1.85 1.00
N ASN A 88 8.14 -2.13 1.28
CA ASN A 88 7.67 -3.46 1.68
C ASN A 88 7.70 -4.49 0.54
N ARG A 89 7.87 -4.05 -0.71
CA ARG A 89 7.96 -4.92 -1.90
C ARG A 89 9.38 -5.06 -2.44
N VAL A 90 10.36 -4.44 -1.78
CA VAL A 90 11.76 -4.49 -2.20
C VAL A 90 12.41 -5.78 -1.68
N LEU A 91 12.73 -6.69 -2.59
CA LEU A 91 13.51 -7.88 -2.28
C LEU A 91 14.94 -7.49 -1.90
N ILE A 92 15.47 -8.13 -0.85
CA ILE A 92 16.78 -7.80 -0.33
C ILE A 92 17.81 -8.75 -0.94
N MET A 93 18.78 -8.20 -1.67
CA MET A 93 19.89 -8.99 -2.21
C MET A 93 20.78 -9.51 -1.07
N LYS A 94 21.04 -10.82 -1.05
CA LYS A 94 21.92 -11.44 -0.05
C LYS A 94 23.34 -10.87 -0.14
N SER A 95 23.92 -10.56 1.02
CA SER A 95 25.34 -10.16 1.09
C SER A 95 26.26 -11.34 0.70
N PRO A 96 27.52 -11.09 0.30
CA PRO A 96 28.49 -12.18 0.08
C PRO A 96 28.63 -13.12 1.28
N ARG A 97 28.59 -12.57 2.50
CA ARG A 97 28.67 -13.37 3.73
C ARG A 97 27.45 -14.27 3.94
N MET A 98 26.26 -13.78 3.63
CA MET A 98 25.02 -14.58 3.67
C MET A 98 25.10 -15.74 2.70
N ARG A 99 25.51 -15.47 1.44
CA ARG A 99 25.70 -16.51 0.41
C ARG A 99 26.70 -17.59 0.84
N VAL A 100 27.81 -17.21 1.46
CA VAL A 100 28.78 -18.19 1.99
C VAL A 100 28.15 -19.08 3.06
N MET A 101 27.41 -18.50 4.00
CA MET A 101 26.76 -19.26 5.07
C MET A 101 25.66 -20.19 4.52
N ASP A 102 24.89 -19.69 3.56
CA ASP A 102 23.83 -20.44 2.89
C ASP A 102 24.38 -21.62 2.10
N ASN A 103 25.50 -21.43 1.41
CA ASN A 103 26.19 -22.53 0.70
C ASN A 103 26.70 -23.60 1.68
N VAL A 104 27.31 -23.19 2.79
CA VAL A 104 27.76 -24.14 3.84
C VAL A 104 26.58 -24.96 4.38
N LEU A 105 25.45 -24.30 4.64
CA LEU A 105 24.25 -24.97 5.11
C LEU A 105 23.66 -25.89 4.04
N ALA A 106 23.59 -25.44 2.79
CA ALA A 106 23.09 -26.23 1.67
C ALA A 106 23.92 -27.50 1.46
N ASP A 107 25.25 -27.42 1.55
CA ASP A 107 26.13 -28.59 1.44
C ASP A 107 25.93 -29.58 2.59
N LYS A 108 25.77 -29.08 3.82
CA LYS A 108 25.43 -29.91 4.99
C LYS A 108 24.11 -30.66 4.79
N LEU A 109 23.08 -29.97 4.30
CA LEU A 109 21.75 -30.56 4.05
C LEU A 109 21.79 -31.58 2.91
N LYS A 110 22.52 -31.31 1.83
CA LYS A 110 22.73 -32.27 0.73
C LYS A 110 23.40 -33.56 1.23
N ALA A 111 24.41 -33.44 2.10
CA ALA A 111 25.06 -34.60 2.70
C ALA A 111 24.09 -35.43 3.57
N ILE A 112 23.18 -34.78 4.31
CA ILE A 112 22.12 -35.46 5.08
C ILE A 112 21.17 -36.20 4.16
N LEU A 113 20.68 -35.55 3.08
CA LEU A 113 19.81 -36.18 2.09
C LEU A 113 20.47 -37.38 1.41
N GLU A 114 21.77 -37.28 1.09
CA GLU A 114 22.50 -38.40 0.49
C GLU A 114 22.69 -39.56 1.49
N SER A 115 22.92 -39.26 2.77
CA SER A 115 22.94 -40.29 3.82
C SER A 115 21.58 -40.97 3.98
N GLN A 116 20.48 -40.20 3.93
CA GLN A 116 19.12 -40.74 3.99
C GLN A 116 18.82 -41.65 2.80
N ARG A 117 19.25 -41.24 1.59
CA ARG A 117 19.15 -42.06 0.39
C ARG A 117 19.90 -43.38 0.52
N LYS A 118 21.15 -43.35 1.02
CA LYS A 118 21.93 -44.59 1.27
C LYS A 118 21.26 -45.53 2.27
N VAL A 119 20.61 -44.99 3.30
CA VAL A 119 19.82 -45.78 4.26
C VAL A 119 18.62 -46.44 3.59
N VAL A 120 17.93 -45.71 2.71
CA VAL A 120 16.83 -46.25 1.90
C VAL A 120 17.33 -47.37 0.96
N ASP A 121 18.42 -47.12 0.23
CA ASP A 121 19.02 -48.07 -0.72
C ASP A 121 19.56 -49.34 -0.04
N SER A 122 19.93 -49.26 1.24
CA SER A 122 20.45 -50.39 2.02
C SER A 122 19.38 -51.36 2.56
N LYS A 123 18.08 -51.05 2.38
CA LYS A 123 17.01 -51.96 2.79
C LYS A 123 16.82 -53.06 1.75
N ASP A 124 17.04 -54.32 2.13
CA ASP A 124 16.88 -55.45 1.23
C ASP A 124 15.40 -55.77 0.89
N GLY A 125 15.17 -56.27 -0.33
CA GLY A 125 13.90 -56.87 -0.76
C GLY A 125 12.84 -55.87 -1.25
N ALA A 126 11.57 -56.31 -1.24
CA ALA A 126 10.44 -55.56 -1.80
C ALA A 126 10.17 -54.22 -1.09
N GLN A 127 10.46 -54.14 0.22
CA GLN A 127 10.29 -52.92 1.00
C GLN A 127 11.29 -51.84 0.61
N GLY A 128 12.55 -52.19 0.29
CA GLY A 128 13.55 -51.25 -0.21
C GLY A 128 13.18 -50.63 -1.55
N ALA A 129 12.63 -51.44 -2.47
CA ALA A 129 12.18 -50.96 -3.77
C ALA A 129 10.97 -49.99 -3.66
N ILE A 130 10.00 -50.31 -2.79
CA ILE A 130 8.85 -49.43 -2.51
C ILE A 130 9.33 -48.10 -1.93
N LEU A 131 10.28 -48.18 -1.00
CA LEU A 131 10.89 -47.02 -0.34
C LEU A 131 11.61 -46.09 -1.29
N GLN A 132 12.45 -46.65 -2.15
CA GLN A 132 13.21 -45.89 -3.12
C GLN A 132 12.26 -45.15 -4.07
N LYS A 133 11.21 -45.83 -4.56
CA LYS A 133 10.23 -45.24 -5.48
C LYS A 133 9.43 -44.12 -4.81
N LEU A 134 8.99 -44.28 -3.56
CA LEU A 134 8.33 -43.22 -2.79
C LEU A 134 9.25 -42.01 -2.59
N TYR A 135 10.49 -42.25 -2.17
CA TYR A 135 11.48 -41.19 -1.98
C TYR A 135 11.75 -40.42 -3.27
N GLU A 136 11.88 -41.11 -4.40
CA GLU A 136 12.05 -40.50 -5.73
C GLU A 136 10.84 -39.66 -6.14
N MET A 137 9.61 -40.17 -5.97
CA MET A 137 8.38 -39.44 -6.30
C MET A 137 8.20 -38.19 -5.43
N GLU A 138 8.46 -38.29 -4.13
CA GLU A 138 8.37 -37.13 -3.23
C GLU A 138 9.47 -36.10 -3.47
N THR A 139 10.70 -36.54 -3.75
CA THR A 139 11.79 -35.63 -4.12
C THR A 139 11.44 -34.89 -5.40
N ARG A 140 10.91 -35.60 -6.40
CA ARG A 140 10.43 -35.02 -7.66
C ARG A 140 9.29 -34.02 -7.41
N LEU A 141 8.28 -34.39 -6.61
CA LEU A 141 7.14 -33.53 -6.27
C LEU A 141 7.62 -32.23 -5.61
N ASN A 142 8.49 -32.32 -4.61
CA ASN A 142 9.01 -31.15 -3.92
C ASN A 142 9.86 -30.27 -4.84
N SER A 143 10.65 -30.86 -5.74
CA SER A 143 11.41 -30.10 -6.75
C SER A 143 10.49 -29.31 -7.68
N LEU A 144 9.41 -29.94 -8.17
CA LEU A 144 8.44 -29.30 -9.06
C LEU A 144 7.66 -28.19 -8.34
N ARG A 145 7.23 -28.41 -7.09
CA ARG A 145 6.57 -27.37 -6.26
C ARG A 145 7.48 -26.17 -6.00
N SER A 146 8.79 -26.43 -5.94
CA SER A 146 9.78 -25.38 -5.79
C SER A 146 9.89 -24.53 -7.05
N GLU A 147 9.98 -25.17 -8.22
CA GLU A 147 10.00 -24.49 -9.51
C GLU A 147 8.69 -23.72 -9.76
N GLU A 148 7.54 -24.25 -9.30
CA GLU A 148 6.25 -23.57 -9.38
C GLU A 148 6.28 -22.27 -8.61
N ARG A 149 6.75 -22.33 -7.36
CA ARG A 149 6.85 -21.15 -6.49
C ARG A 149 7.77 -20.08 -7.08
N ASP A 150 8.90 -20.45 -7.68
CA ASP A 150 9.82 -19.50 -8.33
C ASP A 150 9.17 -18.81 -9.53
N LEU A 151 8.44 -19.55 -10.35
CA LEU A 151 7.71 -18.99 -11.49
C LEU A 151 6.59 -18.07 -11.04
N GLU A 152 5.83 -18.46 -10.01
CA GLU A 152 4.78 -17.63 -9.39
C GLU A 152 5.36 -16.35 -8.78
N GLU A 153 6.47 -16.45 -8.05
CA GLU A 153 7.12 -15.30 -7.42
C GLU A 153 7.65 -14.34 -8.50
N TYR A 154 8.26 -14.85 -9.57
CA TYR A 154 8.67 -14.04 -10.71
C TYR A 154 7.47 -13.33 -11.35
N ILE A 155 6.38 -14.06 -11.66
CA ILE A 155 5.20 -13.47 -12.29
C ILE A 155 4.60 -12.41 -11.36
N LYS A 156 4.47 -12.69 -10.07
CA LYS A 156 3.94 -11.75 -9.08
C LYS A 156 4.81 -10.51 -8.91
N GLU A 157 6.14 -10.66 -8.94
CA GLU A 157 7.09 -9.54 -8.80
C GLU A 157 7.08 -8.62 -10.02
N TYR A 158 6.96 -9.20 -11.21
CA TYR A 158 7.16 -8.48 -12.46
C TYR A 158 5.85 -8.13 -13.19
N ASN A 159 4.75 -8.85 -12.95
CA ASN A 159 3.44 -8.56 -13.50
C ASN A 159 2.66 -7.56 -12.64
N THR A 160 3.25 -6.38 -12.42
CA THR A 160 2.60 -5.29 -11.69
C THR A 160 2.52 -4.04 -12.57
N ASP A 161 1.51 -3.22 -12.31
CA ASP A 161 1.34 -1.89 -12.93
C ASP A 161 2.20 -0.82 -12.25
N ASP A 162 3.17 -1.24 -11.42
CA ASP A 162 4.09 -0.32 -10.77
C ASP A 162 4.90 0.42 -11.84
N LEU A 163 4.91 1.76 -11.74
CA LEU A 163 5.63 2.60 -12.68
C LEU A 163 7.13 2.49 -12.46
N VAL A 164 7.85 1.97 -13.45
CA VAL A 164 9.30 1.93 -13.51
C VAL A 164 9.78 3.02 -14.44
N MET A 165 10.81 3.76 -14.02
CA MET A 165 11.43 4.78 -14.85
C MET A 165 12.16 4.10 -16.02
N LEU A 166 11.70 4.37 -17.23
CA LEU A 166 12.31 3.86 -18.46
C LEU A 166 13.51 4.73 -18.85
N GLU A 167 13.34 6.05 -18.78
CA GLU A 167 14.34 7.00 -19.22
C GLU A 167 14.23 8.31 -18.43
N GLU A 168 15.37 8.92 -18.11
CA GLU A 168 15.48 10.22 -17.46
C GLU A 168 16.42 11.11 -18.28
N LEU A 169 15.95 12.30 -18.60
CA LEU A 169 16.73 13.31 -19.32
C LEU A 169 16.72 14.60 -18.52
N MET A 170 17.91 15.13 -18.23
CA MET A 170 18.08 16.42 -17.59
C MET A 170 18.97 17.32 -18.43
N PHE A 171 18.49 18.53 -18.68
CA PHE A 171 19.25 19.63 -19.25
C PHE A 171 19.11 20.83 -18.32
N ASP A 172 20.20 21.21 -17.67
CA ASP A 172 20.32 22.44 -16.90
C ASP A 172 21.40 23.29 -17.58
N GLN A 173 20.98 24.19 -18.47
CA GLN A 173 21.90 25.05 -19.22
C GLN A 173 21.95 26.45 -18.59
N GLN A 174 23.11 26.76 -18.01
CA GLN A 174 23.44 28.11 -17.61
C GLN A 174 23.74 28.96 -18.85
N TRP A 175 22.99 30.05 -19.05
CA TRP A 175 22.99 30.84 -20.29
C TRP A 175 24.30 31.58 -20.62
N ARG A 176 25.38 31.39 -19.83
CA ARG A 176 26.50 32.32 -19.83
C ARG A 176 27.47 32.24 -21.00
N PHE A 177 27.47 31.24 -21.89
CA PHE A 177 28.60 31.13 -22.83
C PHE A 177 28.40 30.64 -24.28
N PHE A 178 27.20 30.43 -24.81
CA PHE A 178 27.09 30.00 -26.22
C PHE A 178 26.03 30.73 -27.04
N GLN A 179 26.50 31.41 -28.10
CA GLN A 179 25.71 31.57 -29.32
C GLN A 179 25.46 30.17 -29.89
N PHE A 180 24.19 29.78 -30.10
CA PHE A 180 23.66 29.10 -31.29
C PHE A 180 22.26 28.54 -30.97
N ASN A 181 21.31 28.78 -31.87
CA ASN A 181 20.05 28.02 -31.97
C ASN A 181 20.37 26.52 -32.21
N LYS A 182 20.67 25.74 -31.17
CA LYS A 182 20.71 24.28 -31.30
C LYS A 182 19.38 23.72 -30.84
N ASP A 183 18.59 23.23 -31.79
CA ASP A 183 17.47 22.36 -31.49
C ASP A 183 18.02 21.07 -30.86
N HIS A 184 17.52 20.72 -29.68
CA HIS A 184 17.85 19.45 -29.03
C HIS A 184 16.70 18.48 -29.27
N SER A 185 16.99 17.20 -29.51
CA SER A 185 15.97 16.17 -29.66
C SER A 185 16.12 15.11 -28.58
N MET A 186 15.03 14.79 -27.87
CA MET A 186 14.96 13.63 -26.98
C MET A 186 14.37 12.47 -27.75
N ASN A 187 15.13 11.41 -28.00
CA ASN A 187 14.66 10.19 -28.64
C ASN A 187 14.27 9.16 -27.59
N PHE A 188 13.15 8.47 -27.75
CA PHE A 188 12.73 7.36 -26.91
C PHE A 188 12.14 6.23 -27.76
N PRO A 189 12.24 4.95 -27.33
CA PRO A 189 11.87 3.81 -28.16
C PRO A 189 10.39 3.81 -28.56
N LYS A 190 10.10 3.49 -29.82
CA LYS A 190 8.73 3.56 -30.36
C LYS A 190 7.85 2.36 -29.97
N GLN A 191 8.43 1.21 -29.63
CA GLN A 191 7.69 -0.07 -29.69
C GLN A 191 7.92 -1.10 -28.58
N GLU A 192 9.01 -1.11 -27.81
CA GLU A 192 9.20 -2.20 -26.83
C GLU A 192 8.38 -2.00 -25.54
N HIS A 193 8.14 -0.77 -25.11
CA HIS A 193 7.46 -0.50 -23.85
C HIS A 193 6.36 0.55 -24.01
N ILE A 194 5.16 0.27 -23.46
CA ILE A 194 4.07 1.23 -23.41
C ILE A 194 4.46 2.31 -22.40
N ILE A 195 4.61 3.56 -22.85
CA ILE A 195 4.88 4.68 -21.94
C ILE A 195 3.57 5.05 -21.26
N HIS A 196 3.47 4.79 -19.97
CA HIS A 196 2.27 5.03 -19.16
C HIS A 196 2.22 6.42 -18.55
N LYS A 197 3.39 7.02 -18.24
CA LYS A 197 3.45 8.36 -17.65
C LYS A 197 4.67 9.12 -18.15
N LYS A 198 4.47 10.40 -18.44
CA LYS A 198 5.51 11.34 -18.85
C LYS A 198 5.50 12.51 -17.87
N ASN A 199 6.56 12.66 -17.08
CA ASN A 199 6.72 13.81 -16.19
C ASN A 199 7.73 14.75 -16.83
N ILE A 200 7.33 16.00 -17.05
CA ILE A 200 8.18 16.99 -17.71
C ILE A 200 8.15 18.27 -16.88
N LEU A 201 9.32 18.70 -16.40
CA LEU A 201 9.56 20.01 -15.83
C LEU A 201 10.29 20.82 -16.88
N SER A 202 9.71 21.93 -17.31
CA SER A 202 10.35 22.82 -18.28
C SER A 202 10.19 24.27 -17.84
N GLU A 203 11.31 24.94 -17.58
CA GLU A 203 11.38 26.38 -17.35
C GLU A 203 12.21 27.00 -18.49
N ASN A 204 11.67 28.02 -19.16
CA ASN A 204 12.32 28.72 -20.28
C ASN A 204 12.66 27.82 -21.50
N VAL A 205 11.97 26.70 -21.65
CA VAL A 205 12.09 25.74 -22.76
C VAL A 205 10.70 25.45 -23.34
N ASP A 206 10.59 25.44 -24.67
CA ASP A 206 9.42 24.95 -25.41
C ASP A 206 9.70 23.53 -25.94
N ILE A 207 8.74 22.63 -25.74
CA ILE A 207 8.83 21.24 -26.17
C ILE A 207 7.80 21.02 -27.26
N SER A 208 8.23 20.50 -28.42
CA SER A 208 7.33 20.19 -29.52
C SER A 208 6.39 19.05 -29.18
N LYS A 209 5.30 18.93 -29.93
CA LYS A 209 4.53 17.68 -29.94
C LYS A 209 5.45 16.52 -30.35
N GLU A 210 5.15 15.34 -29.80
CA GLU A 210 5.83 14.09 -30.12
C GLU A 210 5.78 13.82 -31.63
N GLN A 211 6.95 13.57 -32.21
CA GLN A 211 7.12 13.22 -33.61
C GLN A 211 7.57 11.77 -33.69
N GLY A 212 6.98 10.99 -34.60
CA GLY A 212 7.37 9.60 -34.81
C GLY A 212 8.49 9.49 -35.84
N GLY A 213 9.61 8.88 -35.47
CA GLY A 213 10.71 8.50 -36.36
C GLY A 213 10.72 6.99 -36.68
N GLU A 214 11.74 6.53 -37.41
CA GLU A 214 12.02 5.11 -37.59
C GLU A 214 12.66 4.54 -36.32
N GLY A 215 11.95 3.68 -35.60
CA GLY A 215 12.42 2.99 -34.38
C GLY A 215 12.32 3.79 -33.08
N HIS A 216 12.20 5.12 -33.16
CA HIS A 216 12.08 5.99 -31.98
C HIS A 216 11.03 7.08 -32.21
N ASN A 217 10.37 7.50 -31.13
CA ASN A 217 9.64 8.76 -31.08
C ASN A 217 10.58 9.82 -30.50
N PHE A 218 10.35 11.10 -30.81
CA PHE A 218 11.18 12.16 -30.28
C PHE A 218 10.43 13.45 -29.97
N TRP A 219 11.01 14.24 -29.07
CA TRP A 219 10.62 15.62 -28.79
C TRP A 219 11.70 16.57 -29.27
N ASN A 220 11.33 17.60 -30.03
CA ASN A 220 12.20 18.73 -30.28
C ASN A 220 12.08 19.74 -29.14
N ILE A 221 13.23 20.20 -28.67
CA ILE A 221 13.38 21.07 -27.52
C ILE A 221 13.98 22.37 -28.03
N VAL A 222 13.22 23.46 -27.88
CA VAL A 222 13.59 24.79 -28.36
C VAL A 222 13.63 25.74 -27.16
N TYR A 223 14.79 26.33 -26.88
CA TYR A 223 14.92 27.29 -25.78
C TYR A 223 14.26 28.63 -26.12
N LYS A 224 13.57 29.23 -25.15
CA LYS A 224 12.91 30.54 -25.35
C LYS A 224 13.95 31.64 -25.47
N ARG A 225 14.07 32.22 -26.68
CA ARG A 225 15.08 33.22 -27.07
C ARG A 225 15.19 34.50 -26.22
N HIS A 226 14.27 34.76 -25.28
CA HIS A 226 14.12 36.06 -24.61
C HIS A 226 14.26 36.00 -23.08
N SER A 227 14.54 34.85 -22.47
CA SER A 227 14.78 34.79 -21.01
C SER A 227 16.26 35.03 -20.72
N TYR A 228 16.56 35.99 -19.83
CA TYR A 228 17.88 36.12 -19.19
C TYR A 228 18.10 35.09 -18.08
N GLU A 229 17.12 34.21 -17.87
CA GLU A 229 17.10 33.16 -16.86
C GLU A 229 17.57 31.82 -17.45
N ASP A 230 18.15 30.99 -16.59
CA ASP A 230 18.63 29.65 -16.95
C ASP A 230 17.48 28.79 -17.50
N GLY A 231 17.79 27.97 -18.51
CA GLY A 231 16.83 27.07 -19.14
C GLY A 231 16.94 25.69 -18.54
N THR A 232 15.86 25.21 -17.91
CA THR A 232 15.85 23.92 -17.23
C THR A 232 14.82 23.02 -17.90
N LEU A 233 15.24 21.84 -18.34
CA LEU A 233 14.37 20.76 -18.78
C LEU A 233 14.71 19.50 -18.00
N HIS A 234 13.70 18.90 -17.37
CA HIS A 234 13.80 17.57 -16.80
C HIS A 234 12.62 16.74 -17.26
N ALA A 235 12.89 15.71 -18.05
CA ALA A 235 11.88 14.74 -18.46
C ALA A 235 12.17 13.37 -17.85
N LYS A 236 11.11 12.71 -17.36
CA LYS A 236 11.13 11.30 -16.96
C LYS A 236 10.01 10.56 -17.66
N LEU A 237 10.37 9.45 -18.31
CA LEU A 237 9.44 8.54 -18.96
C LEU A 237 9.28 7.32 -18.06
N TYR A 238 8.03 6.94 -17.81
CA TYR A 238 7.69 5.77 -17.00
C TYR A 238 6.89 4.78 -17.83
N THR A 239 7.19 3.51 -17.64
CA THR A 239 6.42 2.36 -18.14
C THR A 239 5.98 1.50 -16.94
N THR A 240 5.13 0.50 -17.15
CA THR A 240 4.84 -0.48 -16.10
C THR A 240 5.92 -1.56 -16.07
N ARG A 241 6.19 -2.10 -14.87
CA ARG A 241 7.10 -3.24 -14.73
C ARG A 241 6.64 -4.44 -15.57
N SER A 242 5.33 -4.67 -15.65
CA SER A 242 4.70 -5.68 -16.52
C SER A 242 5.03 -5.48 -18.00
N SER A 243 5.10 -4.24 -18.49
CA SER A 243 5.44 -3.94 -19.88
C SER A 243 6.91 -4.21 -20.20
N ILE A 244 7.82 -4.06 -19.23
CA ILE A 244 9.25 -4.38 -19.42
C ILE A 244 9.45 -5.89 -19.56
N HIS A 245 8.75 -6.68 -18.74
CA HIS A 245 8.94 -8.12 -18.64
C HIS A 245 7.89 -8.95 -19.39
N ARG A 246 7.07 -8.33 -20.25
CA ARG A 246 5.89 -8.94 -20.87
C ARG A 246 6.17 -10.29 -21.53
N GLU A 247 7.19 -10.36 -22.38
CA GLU A 247 7.55 -11.61 -23.07
C GLU A 247 7.95 -12.69 -22.08
N LYS A 248 8.73 -12.32 -21.06
CA LYS A 248 9.21 -13.27 -20.05
C LYS A 248 8.10 -13.73 -19.10
N ILE A 249 7.17 -12.85 -18.76
CA ILE A 249 5.96 -13.18 -18.00
C ILE A 249 5.13 -14.19 -18.78
N SER A 250 4.85 -13.93 -20.05
CA SER A 250 4.07 -14.85 -20.91
C SER A 250 4.75 -16.22 -21.09
N GLU A 251 6.09 -16.22 -21.25
CA GLU A 251 6.88 -17.47 -21.26
C GLU A 251 6.74 -18.23 -19.95
N ASN A 252 6.85 -17.54 -18.81
CA ASN A 252 6.78 -18.16 -17.49
C ASN A 252 5.35 -18.62 -17.13
N GLU A 253 4.30 -17.91 -17.56
CA GLU A 253 2.90 -18.34 -17.41
C GLU A 253 2.64 -19.65 -18.17
N SER A 254 3.19 -19.75 -19.39
CA SER A 254 3.10 -20.97 -20.19
C SER A 254 3.82 -22.14 -19.51
N LYS A 255 5.03 -21.90 -18.96
CA LYS A 255 5.77 -22.89 -18.17
C LYS A 255 5.02 -23.30 -16.91
N LEU A 256 4.45 -22.35 -16.19
CA LEU A 256 3.69 -22.58 -14.96
C LEU A 256 2.47 -23.47 -15.22
N SER A 257 1.75 -23.22 -16.31
CA SER A 257 0.62 -24.07 -16.73
C SER A 257 1.05 -25.52 -16.99
N HIS A 258 2.14 -25.73 -17.72
CA HIS A 258 2.69 -27.07 -17.98
C HIS A 258 3.18 -27.76 -16.69
N LEU A 259 3.82 -26.98 -15.81
CA LEU A 259 4.34 -27.47 -14.54
C LEU A 259 3.23 -27.92 -13.59
N ARG A 260 2.12 -27.16 -13.50
CA ARG A 260 0.93 -27.54 -12.72
C ARG A 260 0.29 -28.83 -13.20
N SER A 261 0.22 -29.04 -14.52
CA SER A 261 -0.23 -30.33 -15.09
C SER A 261 0.69 -31.47 -14.65
N THR A 262 2.00 -31.26 -14.72
CA THR A 262 3.01 -32.26 -14.31
C THR A 262 2.94 -32.55 -12.82
N LEU A 263 2.73 -31.52 -11.99
CA LEU A 263 2.53 -31.66 -10.55
C LEU A 263 1.31 -32.53 -10.23
N GLN A 264 0.18 -32.25 -10.87
CA GLN A 264 -1.05 -33.02 -10.66
C GLN A 264 -0.86 -34.51 -11.04
N GLU A 265 -0.15 -34.78 -12.14
CA GLU A 265 0.18 -36.16 -12.54
C GLU A 265 1.03 -36.88 -11.50
N VAL A 266 2.08 -36.22 -10.99
CA VAL A 266 2.98 -36.79 -9.97
C VAL A 266 2.26 -36.96 -8.63
N GLU A 267 1.39 -36.03 -8.24
CA GLU A 267 0.57 -36.16 -7.03
C GLU A 267 -0.41 -37.34 -7.14
N ASN A 268 -1.05 -37.53 -8.30
CA ASN A 268 -1.92 -38.66 -8.55
C ASN A 268 -1.15 -39.99 -8.49
N GLU A 269 0.02 -40.08 -9.15
CA GLU A 269 0.91 -41.26 -9.09
C GLU A 269 1.33 -41.56 -7.64
N LEU A 270 1.73 -40.53 -6.89
CA LEU A 270 2.13 -40.65 -5.49
C LEU A 270 0.98 -41.11 -4.60
N ASN A 271 -0.23 -40.56 -4.78
CA ASN A 271 -1.41 -40.92 -3.99
C ASN A 271 -1.87 -42.36 -4.28
N GLU A 272 -1.87 -42.76 -5.54
CA GLU A 272 -2.20 -44.14 -5.94
C GLU A 272 -1.18 -45.13 -5.36
N TYR A 273 0.11 -44.82 -5.50
CA TYR A 273 1.18 -45.66 -4.97
C TYR A 273 1.17 -45.74 -3.44
N SER A 274 0.95 -44.61 -2.77
CA SER A 274 0.86 -44.51 -1.31
C SER A 274 -0.34 -45.29 -0.77
N SER A 275 -1.50 -45.22 -1.43
CA SER A 275 -2.71 -45.95 -1.04
C SER A 275 -2.51 -47.46 -1.13
N LYS A 276 -1.74 -47.92 -2.13
CA LYS A 276 -1.41 -49.33 -2.34
C LYS A 276 -0.48 -49.91 -1.28
N HIS A 277 0.32 -49.07 -0.62
CA HIS A 277 1.40 -49.46 0.30
C HIS A 277 1.27 -48.82 1.70
N HIS A 278 0.05 -48.48 2.10
CA HIS A 278 -0.24 -47.70 3.31
C HIS A 278 0.26 -48.38 4.60
N SER A 279 0.23 -49.72 4.67
CA SER A 279 0.73 -50.47 5.83
C SER A 279 2.24 -50.36 6.03
N GLU A 280 3.00 -50.16 4.96
CA GLU A 280 4.45 -50.02 4.99
C GLU A 280 4.91 -48.55 5.20
N MET A 281 4.01 -47.57 5.12
CA MET A 281 4.34 -46.13 5.07
C MET A 281 4.68 -45.46 6.41
N ALA A 282 4.21 -45.96 7.55
CA ALA A 282 4.24 -45.19 8.81
C ALA A 282 5.65 -44.83 9.33
N ASP A 283 6.62 -45.75 9.23
CA ASP A 283 8.01 -45.49 9.66
C ASP A 283 8.81 -44.66 8.63
N ILE A 284 8.28 -44.55 7.43
CA ILE A 284 8.94 -44.03 6.24
C ILE A 284 8.53 -42.58 6.02
N GLN A 285 7.26 -42.30 6.27
CA GLN A 285 6.66 -40.97 6.20
C GLN A 285 7.45 -39.94 7.01
N LYS A 286 7.96 -40.29 8.21
CA LYS A 286 8.82 -39.37 8.99
C LYS A 286 10.16 -39.04 8.33
N LEU A 287 10.79 -40.02 7.68
CA LEU A 287 12.09 -39.83 7.02
C LEU A 287 11.91 -39.01 5.74
N VAL A 288 10.80 -39.24 5.07
CA VAL A 288 10.37 -38.61 3.84
C VAL A 288 9.92 -37.16 4.07
N GLU A 289 9.08 -36.90 5.07
CA GLU A 289 8.70 -35.55 5.54
C GLU A 289 9.93 -34.70 5.90
N LYS A 290 10.90 -35.30 6.61
CA LYS A 290 12.16 -34.63 6.96
C LYS A 290 12.99 -34.30 5.72
N SER A 291 13.01 -35.19 4.73
CA SER A 291 13.73 -34.99 3.47
C SER A 291 13.07 -33.91 2.60
N ALA A 292 11.74 -33.85 2.59
CA ALA A 292 10.97 -32.81 1.92
C ALA A 292 11.29 -31.42 2.51
N LEU A 293 11.29 -31.30 3.84
CA LEU A 293 11.61 -30.07 4.56
C LEU A 293 13.04 -29.58 4.28
N TYR A 294 14.03 -30.48 4.23
CA TYR A 294 15.40 -30.12 3.85
C TYR A 294 15.55 -29.74 2.38
N THR A 295 14.79 -30.37 1.49
CA THR A 295 14.79 -30.02 0.06
C THR A 295 14.26 -28.59 -0.13
N GLN A 296 13.16 -28.24 0.52
CA GLN A 296 12.62 -26.88 0.51
C GLN A 296 13.59 -25.86 1.09
N LEU A 297 14.30 -26.23 2.16
CA LEU A 297 15.32 -25.39 2.78
C LEU A 297 16.49 -25.10 1.84
N ILE A 298 17.07 -26.13 1.20
CA ILE A 298 18.17 -25.99 0.23
C ILE A 298 17.78 -25.00 -0.87
N PHE A 299 16.54 -25.09 -1.35
CA PHE A 299 16.05 -24.21 -2.39
C PHE A 299 15.99 -22.74 -1.95
N ARG A 300 15.42 -22.45 -0.76
CA ARG A 300 15.42 -21.09 -0.20
C ARG A 300 16.83 -20.53 0.01
N LEU A 301 17.79 -21.40 0.37
CA LEU A 301 19.19 -21.02 0.53
C LEU A 301 19.84 -20.67 -0.82
N SER A 302 19.42 -21.31 -1.91
CA SER A 302 19.95 -21.06 -3.25
C SER A 302 19.49 -19.75 -3.90
N SER A 303 18.37 -19.17 -3.45
CA SER A 303 17.92 -17.86 -3.96
C SER A 303 18.92 -16.75 -3.63
N GLU A 304 19.18 -15.85 -4.59
CA GLU A 304 20.04 -14.67 -4.37
C GLU A 304 19.33 -13.57 -3.56
N ARG A 305 18.01 -13.68 -3.41
CA ARG A 305 17.14 -12.68 -2.80
C ARG A 305 16.43 -13.26 -1.58
N ILE A 306 16.03 -12.39 -0.66
CA ILE A 306 15.21 -12.73 0.51
C ILE A 306 14.15 -11.68 0.71
N SER A 307 12.96 -12.11 1.13
CA SER A 307 11.89 -11.18 1.48
C SER A 307 12.28 -10.32 2.70
N PRO A 308 11.71 -9.11 2.84
CA PRO A 308 11.95 -8.26 4.00
C PRO A 308 11.66 -8.94 5.33
N GLU A 309 10.63 -9.78 5.39
CA GLU A 309 10.20 -10.51 6.58
C GLU A 309 11.25 -11.55 7.00
N VAL A 310 11.74 -12.35 6.05
CA VAL A 310 12.79 -13.35 6.28
C VAL A 310 14.09 -12.67 6.68
N PHE A 311 14.43 -11.57 6.01
CA PHE A 311 15.60 -10.76 6.36
C PHE A 311 15.50 -10.20 7.78
N GLN A 312 14.35 -9.64 8.16
CA GLN A 312 14.12 -9.10 9.50
C GLN A 312 14.29 -10.20 10.56
N HIS A 313 13.68 -11.37 10.36
CA HIS A 313 13.85 -12.51 11.27
C HIS A 313 15.31 -12.97 11.37
N LEU A 314 16.03 -13.05 10.24
CA LEU A 314 17.45 -13.43 10.23
C LEU A 314 18.33 -12.38 10.96
N MET A 315 17.93 -11.11 10.92
CA MET A 315 18.63 -10.02 11.62
C MET A 315 18.31 -9.99 13.12
N ASP A 316 17.05 -10.16 13.49
CA ASP A 316 16.59 -10.18 14.89
C ASP A 316 17.25 -11.32 15.67
N GLU A 317 17.31 -12.50 15.07
CA GLU A 317 17.96 -13.68 15.62
C GLU A 317 19.49 -13.65 15.48
N LYS A 318 20.03 -12.59 14.87
CA LYS A 318 21.48 -12.43 14.60
C LYS A 318 22.07 -13.65 13.88
N ALA A 319 21.28 -14.31 13.04
CA ALA A 319 21.58 -15.62 12.48
C ALA A 319 22.92 -15.62 11.71
N TYR A 320 23.13 -14.62 10.86
CA TYR A 320 24.38 -14.45 10.09
C TYR A 320 25.53 -13.79 10.86
N ALA A 321 25.25 -13.18 12.01
CA ALA A 321 26.30 -12.68 12.90
C ALA A 321 26.94 -13.84 13.67
N SER A 322 26.14 -14.85 14.02
CA SER A 322 26.64 -16.13 14.50
C SER A 322 27.45 -16.81 13.39
N LYS A 323 28.61 -17.39 13.73
CA LYS A 323 29.35 -18.26 12.78
C LYS A 323 28.74 -19.66 12.70
N ASN A 324 27.54 -19.85 13.25
CA ASN A 324 26.87 -21.14 13.36
C ASN A 324 25.75 -21.23 12.32
N SER A 325 25.86 -22.18 11.39
CA SER A 325 24.83 -22.43 10.37
C SER A 325 23.52 -22.97 10.99
N GLU A 326 23.54 -23.51 12.22
CA GLU A 326 22.35 -24.03 12.90
C GLU A 326 21.34 -22.93 13.25
N THR A 327 21.81 -21.72 13.57
CA THR A 327 20.90 -20.59 13.84
C THR A 327 20.21 -20.14 12.55
N VAL A 328 20.92 -20.15 11.43
CA VAL A 328 20.36 -19.88 10.10
C VAL A 328 19.35 -20.96 9.72
N GLU A 329 19.70 -22.23 9.91
CA GLU A 329 18.83 -23.39 9.71
C GLU A 329 17.54 -23.24 10.52
N LYS A 330 17.64 -22.96 11.82
CA LYS A 330 16.49 -22.79 12.71
C LYS A 330 15.55 -21.68 12.23
N VAL A 331 16.07 -20.51 11.86
CA VAL A 331 15.24 -19.39 11.40
C VAL A 331 14.52 -19.76 10.10
N TYR A 332 15.23 -20.34 9.12
CA TYR A 332 14.58 -20.74 7.89
C TYR A 332 13.55 -21.86 8.10
N LEU A 333 13.80 -22.80 9.02
CA LEU A 333 12.81 -23.82 9.38
C LEU A 333 11.60 -23.24 10.10
N GLU A 334 11.79 -22.26 10.97
CA GLU A 334 10.67 -21.54 11.59
C GLU A 334 9.83 -20.80 10.54
N VAL A 335 10.47 -20.19 9.54
CA VAL A 335 9.77 -19.56 8.42
C VAL A 335 9.06 -20.62 7.57
N ILE A 336 9.72 -21.72 7.20
CA ILE A 336 9.12 -22.80 6.41
C ILE A 336 7.95 -23.45 7.16
N ASN A 337 8.04 -23.63 8.46
CA ASN A 337 6.96 -24.19 9.28
C ASN A 337 5.82 -23.19 9.50
N LYS A 338 6.11 -21.88 9.61
CA LYS A 338 5.07 -20.83 9.58
C LYS A 338 4.37 -20.77 8.23
N ASP A 339 5.13 -20.96 7.16
CA ASP A 339 4.64 -21.07 5.78
C ASP A 339 4.04 -22.46 5.48
N GLY A 340 4.18 -23.42 6.39
CA GLY A 340 4.07 -24.86 6.12
C GLY A 340 3.83 -25.73 7.36
N THR A 341 2.74 -25.50 8.07
CA THR A 341 1.90 -26.56 8.66
C THR A 341 0.44 -26.15 8.56
N LYS A 342 -0.13 -26.37 7.39
CA LYS A 342 -1.04 -27.50 7.21
C LYS A 342 -0.74 -28.12 5.84
N PRO A 343 -0.95 -29.44 5.65
CA PRO A 343 -1.20 -29.95 4.31
C PRO A 343 -2.27 -29.04 3.70
N LEU A 344 -2.15 -28.70 2.42
CA LEU A 344 -3.32 -28.29 1.65
C LEU A 344 -4.26 -29.49 1.66
N ASP A 345 -5.08 -29.58 2.71
CA ASP A 345 -6.41 -30.12 2.58
C ASP A 345 -7.02 -29.43 1.35
N PRO A 346 -7.75 -30.12 0.47
CA PRO A 346 -8.48 -29.50 -0.63
C PRO A 346 -9.57 -28.48 -0.18
N GLY A 347 -9.46 -27.92 1.03
CA GLY A 347 -10.42 -27.01 1.65
C GLY A 347 -9.84 -25.89 2.53
N ASP A 348 -8.52 -25.72 2.69
CA ASP A 348 -7.99 -24.59 3.47
C ASP A 348 -7.84 -23.34 2.57
N GLN A 349 -8.97 -22.70 2.31
CA GLN A 349 -9.05 -21.35 1.72
C GLN A 349 -8.22 -20.38 2.59
N LYS A 350 -7.24 -19.70 1.99
CA LYS A 350 -6.49 -18.63 2.67
C LYS A 350 -7.47 -17.50 2.99
N ILE A 351 -7.79 -17.34 4.28
CA ILE A 351 -8.67 -16.26 4.74
C ILE A 351 -7.84 -15.00 4.97
N GLU A 352 -8.07 -13.97 4.15
CA GLU A 352 -7.46 -12.65 4.32
C GLU A 352 -8.37 -11.73 5.16
N ILE A 353 -7.85 -11.19 6.25
CA ILE A 353 -8.60 -10.36 7.19
C ILE A 353 -8.40 -8.88 6.85
N MET A 354 -9.49 -8.17 6.60
CA MET A 354 -9.50 -6.76 6.25
C MET A 354 -10.31 -5.97 7.27
N ASN A 355 -9.78 -4.84 7.74
CA ASN A 355 -10.45 -4.00 8.72
C ASN A 355 -10.89 -2.69 8.06
N VAL A 356 -12.20 -2.41 8.09
CA VAL A 356 -12.78 -1.21 7.49
C VAL A 356 -13.37 -0.35 8.61
N LEU A 357 -12.88 0.87 8.75
CA LEU A 357 -13.49 1.87 9.63
C LEU A 357 -14.66 2.53 8.88
N LEU A 358 -15.85 2.42 9.44
CA LEU A 358 -17.06 3.03 8.88
C LEU A 358 -17.44 4.28 9.66
N LEU A 359 -17.26 5.43 9.01
CA LEU A 359 -17.74 6.73 9.45
C LEU A 359 -18.98 7.11 8.64
N GLY A 360 -19.76 8.06 9.13
CA GLY A 360 -20.93 8.49 8.39
C GLY A 360 -21.51 9.79 8.87
N GLU A 361 -22.08 10.54 7.92
CA GLU A 361 -22.89 11.73 8.18
C GLU A 361 -24.03 11.39 9.16
N THR A 362 -24.64 10.20 9.01
CA THR A 362 -25.72 9.70 9.87
C THR A 362 -25.52 8.22 10.22
N GLN A 363 -26.12 7.77 11.33
CA GLN A 363 -26.08 6.38 11.78
C GLN A 363 -26.89 5.50 10.82
N PHE A 364 -27.98 6.08 10.32
CA PHE A 364 -28.83 5.49 9.30
C PHE A 364 -28.05 5.10 8.05
N GLY A 365 -27.19 5.99 7.53
CA GLY A 365 -26.33 5.69 6.38
C GLY A 365 -25.35 4.54 6.64
N LYS A 366 -24.70 4.54 7.81
CA LYS A 366 -23.77 3.48 8.23
C LYS A 366 -24.46 2.11 8.35
N ASN A 367 -25.57 2.05 9.10
CA ASN A 367 -26.32 0.82 9.32
C ASN A 367 -26.88 0.28 8.00
N THR A 368 -27.42 1.15 7.16
CA THR A 368 -27.90 0.78 5.83
C THR A 368 -26.77 0.13 5.02
N PHE A 369 -25.59 0.76 4.96
CA PHE A 369 -24.45 0.18 4.27
C PHE A 369 -24.08 -1.21 4.81
N ILE A 370 -23.95 -1.38 6.14
CA ILE A 370 -23.63 -2.67 6.77
C ILE A 370 -24.63 -3.75 6.38
N GLU A 371 -25.92 -3.46 6.41
CA GLU A 371 -26.97 -4.42 6.05
C GLU A 371 -26.90 -4.83 4.57
N PHE A 372 -26.61 -3.89 3.68
CA PHE A 372 -26.39 -4.18 2.26
C PHE A 372 -25.12 -5.00 2.02
N VAL A 373 -24.06 -4.77 2.79
CA VAL A 373 -22.84 -5.57 2.73
C VAL A 373 -23.07 -7.00 3.22
N LYS A 374 -23.88 -7.19 4.28
CA LYS A 374 -24.32 -8.54 4.71
C LYS A 374 -25.12 -9.24 3.62
N LYS A 375 -26.06 -8.53 2.97
CA LYS A 375 -26.83 -9.05 1.82
C LYS A 375 -25.93 -9.39 0.61
N TYR A 376 -24.87 -8.63 0.43
CA TYR A 376 -23.86 -8.93 -0.58
C TYR A 376 -23.10 -10.22 -0.25
N ALA A 377 -22.59 -10.34 0.98
CA ALA A 377 -21.87 -11.54 1.42
C ALA A 377 -22.76 -12.80 1.37
N ASP A 378 -24.01 -12.68 1.83
CA ASP A 378 -24.99 -13.76 1.88
C ASP A 378 -26.29 -13.36 1.16
N PRO A 379 -26.59 -13.92 -0.02
CA PRO A 379 -27.81 -13.58 -0.76
C PRO A 379 -29.09 -14.07 -0.06
N GLU A 380 -29.02 -15.01 0.90
CA GLU A 380 -30.17 -15.45 1.70
C GLU A 380 -30.43 -14.53 2.91
N TYR A 381 -29.45 -13.71 3.28
CA TYR A 381 -29.60 -12.74 4.37
C TYR A 381 -30.81 -11.83 4.14
N THR A 382 -31.66 -11.69 5.14
CA THR A 382 -32.78 -10.73 5.11
C THR A 382 -32.34 -9.48 5.85
N ILE A 383 -32.42 -8.33 5.18
CA ILE A 383 -32.02 -7.05 5.75
C ILE A 383 -32.86 -6.76 7.00
N ASP A 384 -32.20 -6.48 8.12
CA ASP A 384 -32.85 -6.17 9.38
C ASP A 384 -33.24 -4.69 9.42
N PHE A 385 -34.50 -4.42 9.11
CA PHE A 385 -35.05 -3.07 9.10
C PHE A 385 -35.16 -2.44 10.49
N SER A 386 -35.12 -3.23 11.58
CA SER A 386 -35.19 -2.68 12.93
C SER A 386 -33.94 -1.85 13.24
N ASN A 387 -32.77 -2.34 12.83
CA ASN A 387 -31.47 -1.64 12.97
C ASN A 387 -31.34 -0.42 12.05
N ILE A 388 -32.06 -0.41 10.92
CA ILE A 388 -32.09 0.72 9.99
C ILE A 388 -33.04 1.81 10.52
N LEU A 389 -34.29 1.47 10.85
CA LEU A 389 -35.34 2.45 11.19
C LEU A 389 -35.22 3.02 12.61
N SER A 390 -34.61 2.31 13.57
CA SER A 390 -34.39 2.83 14.93
C SER A 390 -33.35 3.96 14.99
N SER A 391 -32.50 4.07 13.95
CA SER A 391 -31.28 4.89 13.95
C SER A 391 -31.47 6.37 13.64
N VAL A 392 -32.70 6.82 13.36
CA VAL A 392 -33.01 8.27 13.26
C VAL A 392 -32.90 8.96 14.63
N SER A 393 -32.94 8.20 15.74
CA SER A 393 -32.80 8.72 17.10
C SER A 393 -31.96 7.85 18.06
N SER A 394 -31.57 6.62 17.68
CA SER A 394 -30.74 5.75 18.52
C SER A 394 -29.24 6.01 18.29
N TYR A 395 -28.65 6.89 19.11
CA TYR A 395 -27.21 7.03 19.22
C TYR A 395 -26.60 5.70 19.70
N THR A 396 -25.81 5.03 18.86
CA THR A 396 -24.94 3.96 19.33
C THR A 396 -23.90 4.56 20.27
N LYS A 397 -23.81 4.06 21.51
CA LYS A 397 -22.81 4.57 22.47
C LYS A 397 -21.46 3.87 22.34
N GLU A 398 -21.42 2.74 21.64
CA GLU A 398 -20.25 1.88 21.53
C GLU A 398 -19.90 1.57 20.07
N VAL A 399 -18.61 1.37 19.81
CA VAL A 399 -18.09 0.92 18.51
C VAL A 399 -18.66 -0.47 18.22
N THR A 400 -19.42 -0.60 17.13
CA THR A 400 -19.97 -1.87 16.69
C THR A 400 -19.01 -2.55 15.71
N ARG A 401 -18.84 -3.87 15.83
CA ARG A 401 -18.07 -4.68 14.88
C ARG A 401 -19.02 -5.65 14.18
N SER A 402 -19.13 -5.52 12.86
CA SER A 402 -19.79 -6.50 12.01
C SER A 402 -18.74 -7.27 11.22
N THR A 403 -18.75 -8.59 11.31
CA THR A 403 -17.82 -9.45 10.57
C THR A 403 -18.57 -10.11 9.41
N ILE A 404 -18.03 -10.01 8.21
CA ILE A 404 -18.56 -10.65 7.01
C ILE A 404 -17.50 -11.55 6.38
N HIS A 405 -17.93 -12.63 5.75
CA HIS A 405 -17.07 -13.52 4.97
C HIS A 405 -17.57 -13.51 3.52
N THR A 406 -16.67 -13.34 2.56
CA THR A 406 -17.03 -13.31 1.14
C THR A 406 -15.84 -13.68 0.28
N ASP A 407 -16.12 -14.32 -0.85
CA ASP A 407 -15.23 -14.61 -1.96
C ASP A 407 -15.22 -13.51 -3.05
N LEU A 408 -15.78 -12.33 -2.71
CA LEU A 408 -15.93 -11.18 -3.61
C LEU A 408 -16.62 -11.52 -4.95
N PRO A 409 -17.83 -12.10 -4.95
CA PRO A 409 -18.50 -12.50 -6.19
C PRO A 409 -18.96 -11.28 -6.99
N ILE A 410 -18.82 -11.34 -8.30
CA ILE A 410 -19.35 -10.31 -9.21
C ILE A 410 -20.79 -10.70 -9.57
N THR A 411 -21.70 -9.74 -9.51
CA THR A 411 -23.08 -9.94 -9.94
C THR A 411 -23.22 -9.54 -11.41
N THR A 412 -23.88 -10.39 -12.20
CA THR A 412 -24.24 -10.11 -13.60
C THR A 412 -25.75 -10.22 -13.77
N VAL A 413 -26.28 -9.61 -14.83
CA VAL A 413 -27.71 -9.69 -15.18
C VAL A 413 -27.86 -10.62 -16.37
N VAL A 414 -28.83 -11.52 -16.33
CA VAL A 414 -29.11 -12.48 -17.40
C VAL A 414 -30.57 -12.42 -17.85
N GLU A 415 -30.80 -12.63 -19.14
CA GLU A 415 -32.15 -12.80 -19.70
C GLU A 415 -32.65 -14.24 -19.49
N ASN A 416 -33.94 -14.38 -19.12
CA ASN A 416 -34.60 -15.68 -19.11
C ASN A 416 -34.92 -16.09 -20.56
N ALA A 417 -34.01 -16.78 -21.23
CA ALA A 417 -34.38 -17.59 -22.38
C ALA A 417 -34.99 -18.91 -21.87
N SER A 418 -36.10 -19.35 -22.47
CA SER A 418 -36.71 -20.66 -22.21
C SER A 418 -35.76 -21.77 -22.68
N GLY A 419 -34.75 -22.12 -21.87
CA GLY A 419 -33.70 -23.09 -22.22
C GLY A 419 -32.39 -22.84 -21.45
N SER A 420 -31.41 -23.74 -21.60
CA SER A 420 -30.12 -23.73 -20.89
C SER A 420 -29.15 -22.60 -21.27
N ASN A 421 -29.52 -21.73 -22.21
CA ASN A 421 -28.65 -20.66 -22.71
C ASN A 421 -29.05 -19.33 -22.08
N GLN A 422 -28.51 -19.05 -20.90
CA GLN A 422 -28.59 -17.72 -20.29
C GLN A 422 -27.66 -16.77 -21.04
N THR A 423 -28.20 -15.69 -21.60
CA THR A 423 -27.40 -14.64 -22.25
C THR A 423 -27.14 -13.55 -21.22
N GLU A 424 -25.86 -13.24 -20.99
CA GLU A 424 -25.45 -12.12 -20.15
C GLU A 424 -25.85 -10.80 -20.78
N VAL A 425 -26.45 -9.93 -19.98
CA VAL A 425 -26.88 -8.60 -20.36
C VAL A 425 -25.76 -7.62 -19.99
N TYR A 426 -25.08 -7.10 -21.00
CA TYR A 426 -24.02 -6.12 -20.77
C TYR A 426 -24.62 -4.79 -20.28
N LEU A 427 -24.41 -4.46 -19.00
CA LEU A 427 -24.93 -3.24 -18.39
C LEU A 427 -24.40 -1.97 -19.05
N GLY A 428 -23.17 -1.99 -19.57
CA GLY A 428 -22.54 -0.84 -20.22
C GLY A 428 -23.25 -0.41 -21.50
N SER A 429 -23.83 -1.33 -22.28
CA SER A 429 -24.60 -0.97 -23.48
C SER A 429 -25.99 -0.46 -23.10
N LEU A 430 -26.65 -1.06 -22.11
CA LEU A 430 -27.96 -0.59 -21.64
C LEU A 430 -27.94 0.81 -21.00
N ILE A 431 -26.83 1.18 -20.35
CA ILE A 431 -26.68 2.47 -19.67
C ILE A 431 -26.14 3.55 -20.62
N ASN A 432 -25.30 3.19 -21.61
CA ASN A 432 -24.73 4.16 -22.55
C ASN A 432 -25.54 4.34 -23.84
N ASP A 433 -26.35 3.36 -24.26
CA ASP A 433 -27.16 3.45 -25.49
C ASP A 433 -28.52 4.13 -25.26
N SER A 434 -28.98 4.30 -24.01
CA SER A 434 -30.23 5.01 -23.72
C SER A 434 -30.02 6.52 -23.83
N ARG A 435 -30.11 7.07 -25.05
CA ARG A 435 -30.18 8.52 -25.26
C ARG A 435 -31.46 9.12 -24.65
N ASP A 436 -32.51 8.31 -24.53
CA ASP A 436 -33.80 8.68 -23.96
C ASP A 436 -33.94 8.24 -22.49
N PHE A 437 -34.40 9.17 -21.66
CA PHE A 437 -34.58 8.97 -20.22
C PHE A 437 -35.58 7.84 -19.91
N ASP A 438 -36.65 7.73 -20.70
CA ASP A 438 -37.70 6.73 -20.51
C ASP A 438 -37.18 5.31 -20.77
N ASP A 439 -36.23 5.15 -21.70
CA ASP A 439 -35.57 3.87 -21.97
C ASP A 439 -34.61 3.48 -20.84
N PHE A 440 -33.90 4.46 -20.27
CA PHE A 440 -33.03 4.24 -19.11
C PHE A 440 -33.83 3.86 -17.86
N GLU A 441 -34.90 4.60 -17.56
CA GLU A 441 -35.80 4.28 -16.47
C GLU A 441 -36.49 2.92 -16.71
N GLY A 442 -36.93 2.67 -17.94
CA GLY A 442 -37.48 1.39 -18.37
C GLY A 442 -36.51 0.24 -18.11
N ALA A 443 -35.25 0.40 -18.51
CA ALA A 443 -34.17 -0.55 -18.28
C ALA A 443 -33.95 -0.83 -16.79
N LEU A 444 -33.73 0.21 -15.96
CA LEU A 444 -33.55 0.08 -14.52
C LEU A 444 -34.73 -0.64 -13.83
N ASN A 445 -35.92 -0.56 -14.41
CA ASN A 445 -37.15 -1.12 -13.87
C ASN A 445 -37.55 -2.48 -14.48
N ARG A 446 -36.77 -3.04 -15.41
CA ARG A 446 -37.06 -4.36 -16.04
C ARG A 446 -37.06 -5.48 -15.01
N ARG A 447 -38.21 -6.15 -14.86
CA ARG A 447 -38.41 -7.27 -13.91
C ARG A 447 -38.23 -8.65 -14.54
N SER A 448 -38.19 -8.76 -15.87
CA SER A 448 -38.07 -10.04 -16.59
C SER A 448 -36.68 -10.69 -16.50
N LEU A 449 -35.69 -9.93 -16.01
CA LEU A 449 -34.30 -10.34 -15.87
C LEU A 449 -34.04 -11.08 -14.56
N LYS A 450 -32.89 -11.74 -14.45
CA LYS A 450 -32.40 -12.31 -13.19
C LYS A 450 -30.97 -11.84 -12.94
N THR A 451 -30.57 -11.82 -11.68
CA THR A 451 -29.16 -11.65 -11.29
C THR A 451 -28.54 -13.03 -11.09
N THR A 452 -27.35 -13.24 -11.65
CA THR A 452 -26.51 -14.41 -11.39
C THR A 452 -25.23 -13.93 -10.73
N ARG A 453 -24.65 -14.73 -9.83
CA ARG A 453 -23.35 -14.45 -9.21
C ARG A 453 -22.30 -15.31 -9.88
N THR A 454 -21.27 -14.65 -10.38
CA THR A 454 -20.12 -15.31 -11.00
C THR A 454 -18.95 -15.17 -10.03
N GLN A 455 -18.38 -16.31 -9.63
CA GLN A 455 -17.10 -16.28 -8.94
C GLN A 455 -16.03 -15.89 -9.98
N PRO A 456 -15.10 -14.97 -9.65
CA PRO A 456 -13.90 -14.81 -10.45
C PRO A 456 -13.21 -16.18 -10.52
N SER A 457 -13.00 -16.71 -11.72
CA SER A 457 -12.62 -18.11 -12.00
C SER A 457 -11.26 -18.56 -11.44
N GLU A 458 -10.60 -17.73 -10.61
CA GLU A 458 -9.20 -17.89 -10.22
C GLU A 458 -8.90 -17.59 -8.74
N SER A 459 -9.90 -17.20 -7.93
CA SER A 459 -9.67 -16.78 -6.52
C SER A 459 -10.03 -17.88 -5.51
N ILE A 460 -9.02 -18.59 -4.99
CA ILE A 460 -9.14 -19.47 -3.80
C ILE A 460 -9.17 -18.65 -2.49
N THR A 461 -8.94 -17.33 -2.57
CA THR A 461 -8.85 -16.44 -1.42
C THR A 461 -10.24 -16.10 -0.88
N GLN A 462 -10.49 -16.45 0.37
CA GLN A 462 -11.68 -16.01 1.10
C GLN A 462 -11.33 -14.75 1.88
N TYR A 463 -12.21 -13.76 1.89
CA TYR A 463 -11.99 -12.52 2.64
C TYR A 463 -12.89 -12.46 3.86
N GLN A 464 -12.31 -12.06 4.99
CA GLN A 464 -13.03 -11.70 6.19
C GLN A 464 -12.94 -10.18 6.39
N PHE A 465 -14.03 -9.45 6.18
CA PHE A 465 -14.07 -8.01 6.47
C PHE A 465 -14.66 -7.76 7.85
N ASN A 466 -13.92 -7.01 8.67
CA ASN A 466 -14.39 -6.47 9.95
C ASN A 466 -14.77 -4.99 9.74
N LEU A 467 -16.07 -4.71 9.75
CA LEU A 467 -16.61 -3.35 9.65
C LEU A 467 -16.74 -2.77 11.06
N PHE A 468 -15.93 -1.76 11.38
CA PHE A 468 -15.96 -1.02 12.64
C PHE A 468 -16.80 0.24 12.49
N GLY A 469 -18.06 0.20 12.93
CA GLY A 469 -18.94 1.36 12.93
C GLY A 469 -18.60 2.30 14.08
N ALA A 470 -18.20 3.53 13.76
CA ALA A 470 -18.02 4.55 14.77
C ALA A 470 -19.39 4.90 15.42
N PRO A 471 -19.47 5.04 16.75
CA PRO A 471 -20.75 5.12 17.46
C PRO A 471 -21.57 6.38 17.14
N GLN A 472 -20.92 7.46 16.69
CA GLN A 472 -21.56 8.77 16.52
C GLN A 472 -21.64 9.19 15.06
N ASP A 473 -22.53 10.14 14.83
CA ASP A 473 -22.77 10.75 13.53
C ASP A 473 -21.89 11.97 13.40
N LEU A 474 -21.22 12.10 12.25
CA LEU A 474 -20.38 13.26 11.98
C LEU A 474 -21.18 14.56 11.90
N ASN A 475 -22.51 14.45 11.79
CA ASN A 475 -23.45 15.57 11.74
C ASN A 475 -24.06 15.93 13.11
N ASP A 476 -23.67 15.26 14.20
CA ASP A 476 -24.17 15.57 15.54
C ASP A 476 -23.55 16.88 16.05
N THR A 477 -24.28 17.99 15.85
CA THR A 477 -23.89 19.35 16.26
C THR A 477 -24.00 19.59 17.77
N SER A 478 -24.46 18.62 18.56
CA SER A 478 -24.65 18.79 20.01
C SER A 478 -23.36 18.64 20.81
N LYS A 479 -22.26 18.21 20.18
CA LYS A 479 -21.00 17.87 20.83
C LYS A 479 -19.81 18.54 20.15
N GLU A 480 -18.74 18.69 20.92
CA GLU A 480 -17.47 19.25 20.47
C GLU A 480 -16.74 18.26 19.54
N ASP A 481 -16.05 18.78 18.52
CA ASP A 481 -15.32 18.00 17.51
C ASP A 481 -14.33 17.00 18.15
N GLU A 482 -13.71 17.36 19.27
CA GLU A 482 -12.77 16.52 20.02
C GLU A 482 -13.41 15.23 20.54
N VAL A 483 -14.69 15.25 20.91
CA VAL A 483 -15.43 14.07 21.36
C VAL A 483 -15.64 13.10 20.19
N HIS A 484 -15.91 13.63 19.01
CA HIS A 484 -16.04 12.85 17.77
C HIS A 484 -14.72 12.20 17.40
N ILE A 485 -13.64 12.97 17.43
CA ILE A 485 -12.30 12.46 17.14
C ILE A 485 -11.85 11.39 18.15
N ALA A 486 -12.09 11.60 19.44
CA ALA A 486 -11.80 10.63 20.48
C ALA A 486 -12.50 9.28 20.23
N SER A 487 -13.78 9.33 19.86
CA SER A 487 -14.58 8.16 19.50
C SER A 487 -14.03 7.44 18.26
N ILE A 488 -13.64 8.20 17.23
CA ILE A 488 -12.99 7.64 16.03
C ILE A 488 -11.67 6.96 16.40
N TYR A 489 -10.85 7.61 17.22
CA TYR A 489 -9.58 7.04 17.67
C TYR A 489 -9.73 5.76 18.50
N GLN A 490 -10.72 5.70 19.39
CA GLN A 490 -11.04 4.45 20.10
C GLN A 490 -11.46 3.33 19.14
N SER A 491 -12.16 3.67 18.06
CA SER A 491 -12.53 2.72 17.01
C SER A 491 -11.31 2.22 16.25
N LEU A 492 -10.40 3.12 15.86
CA LEU A 492 -9.12 2.81 15.24
C LEU A 492 -8.28 1.88 16.12
N ARG A 493 -8.11 2.22 17.41
CA ARG A 493 -7.32 1.42 18.36
C ARG A 493 -7.84 0.00 18.52
N ARG A 494 -9.17 -0.22 18.43
CA ARG A 494 -9.77 -1.56 18.45
C ARG A 494 -9.48 -2.36 17.18
N ALA A 495 -9.40 -1.69 16.03
CA ALA A 495 -9.10 -2.33 14.75
C ALA A 495 -7.63 -2.77 14.62
N LYS A 496 -6.70 -2.08 15.31
CA LYS A 496 -5.23 -2.23 15.24
C LYS A 496 -4.63 -1.88 13.89
N ASP A 497 -5.13 -2.48 12.83
CA ASP A 497 -4.80 -2.19 11.43
C ASP A 497 -6.06 -1.76 10.70
N VAL A 498 -5.93 -0.83 9.75
CA VAL A 498 -7.06 -0.32 8.97
C VAL A 498 -6.71 -0.38 7.49
N SER A 499 -7.53 -1.09 6.71
CA SER A 499 -7.38 -1.25 5.25
C SER A 499 -8.19 -0.21 4.46
N LEU A 500 -9.30 0.28 5.03
CA LEU A 500 -10.13 1.30 4.40
C LEU A 500 -10.84 2.15 5.46
N VAL A 501 -10.91 3.46 5.23
CA VAL A 501 -11.81 4.39 5.94
C VAL A 501 -12.93 4.75 4.99
N LEU A 502 -14.14 4.26 5.28
CA LEU A 502 -15.30 4.48 4.45
C LEU A 502 -16.23 5.50 5.11
N ILE A 503 -16.55 6.58 4.40
CA ILE A 503 -17.43 7.64 4.92
C ILE A 503 -18.75 7.61 4.15
N THR A 504 -19.84 7.23 4.83
CA THR A 504 -21.18 7.26 4.23
C THR A 504 -21.76 8.68 4.29
N VAL A 505 -22.18 9.20 3.15
CA VAL A 505 -22.81 10.53 3.03
C VAL A 505 -24.20 10.41 2.42
N GLY A 506 -25.12 11.26 2.86
CA GLY A 506 -26.45 11.36 2.26
C GLY A 506 -26.43 12.23 1.00
N MET A 507 -27.61 12.48 0.43
CA MET A 507 -27.79 13.44 -0.67
C MET A 507 -28.22 14.85 -0.20
N THR A 508 -28.39 15.04 1.10
CA THR A 508 -28.74 16.32 1.74
C THR A 508 -27.54 17.27 1.80
N PRO A 509 -27.73 18.60 1.72
CA PRO A 509 -26.63 19.57 1.85
C PRO A 509 -25.79 19.31 3.11
N PHE A 510 -24.47 19.43 2.99
CA PHE A 510 -23.57 19.27 4.14
C PHE A 510 -23.83 20.38 5.16
N THR A 511 -23.98 20.00 6.42
CA THR A 511 -24.05 20.96 7.51
C THR A 511 -22.66 21.52 7.83
N LEU A 512 -22.61 22.68 8.47
CA LEU A 512 -21.34 23.26 8.94
C LEU A 512 -20.62 22.35 9.93
N GLY A 513 -21.37 21.66 10.81
CA GLY A 513 -20.80 20.71 11.77
C GLY A 513 -20.10 19.55 11.07
N PHE A 514 -20.76 18.92 10.08
CA PHE A 514 -20.14 17.86 9.30
C PHE A 514 -18.86 18.32 8.61
N GLN A 515 -18.87 19.51 7.98
CA GLN A 515 -17.69 20.06 7.31
C GLN A 515 -16.53 20.29 8.27
N ALA A 516 -16.81 20.84 9.47
CA ALA A 516 -15.81 21.09 10.50
C ALA A 516 -15.18 19.79 11.02
N VAL A 517 -16.01 18.80 11.36
CA VAL A 517 -15.54 17.50 11.88
C VAL A 517 -14.71 16.74 10.84
N ILE A 518 -15.17 16.69 9.58
CA ILE A 518 -14.43 16.04 8.49
C ILE A 518 -13.07 16.71 8.30
N LYS A 519 -13.04 18.04 8.22
CA LYS A 519 -11.79 18.78 8.07
C LYS A 519 -10.85 18.52 9.25
N CYS A 520 -11.35 18.59 10.47
CA CYS A 520 -10.59 18.30 11.69
C CYS A 520 -10.02 16.87 11.67
N TYR A 521 -10.82 15.88 11.28
CA TYR A 521 -10.37 14.50 11.16
C TYR A 521 -9.20 14.35 10.19
N PHE A 522 -9.29 14.92 8.99
CA PHE A 522 -8.23 14.81 7.99
C PHE A 522 -6.99 15.64 8.34
N ASP A 523 -7.15 16.77 9.05
CA ASP A 523 -6.03 17.54 9.58
C ASP A 523 -5.29 16.74 10.69
N MET A 524 -6.02 16.00 11.52
CA MET A 524 -5.47 15.21 12.63
C MET A 524 -4.86 13.88 12.22
N PHE A 525 -5.40 13.22 11.19
CA PHE A 525 -4.93 11.92 10.71
C PHE A 525 -4.54 11.94 9.23
N PRO A 526 -3.45 12.62 8.85
CA PRO A 526 -3.04 12.76 7.45
C PRO A 526 -2.75 11.41 6.78
N GLU A 527 -2.30 10.41 7.54
CA GLU A 527 -1.98 9.08 7.01
C GLU A 527 -3.21 8.33 6.47
N PHE A 528 -4.42 8.59 6.98
CA PHE A 528 -5.64 7.95 6.48
C PHE A 528 -6.18 8.53 5.18
N HIS A 529 -5.60 9.64 4.70
CA HIS A 529 -5.97 10.25 3.42
C HIS A 529 -5.98 9.24 2.28
N ARG A 530 -4.94 8.40 2.19
CA ARG A 530 -4.77 7.41 1.12
C ARG A 530 -5.74 6.23 1.20
N LEU A 531 -6.31 5.96 2.38
CA LEU A 531 -7.23 4.84 2.62
C LEU A 531 -8.69 5.28 2.64
N THR A 532 -8.99 6.54 2.33
CA THR A 532 -10.35 7.07 2.43
C THR A 532 -11.13 6.83 1.14
N ALA A 533 -12.39 6.45 1.29
CA ALA A 533 -13.38 6.49 0.22
C ALA A 533 -14.73 7.02 0.76
N PHE A 534 -15.53 7.60 -0.13
CA PHE A 534 -16.87 8.09 0.18
C PHE A 534 -17.94 7.24 -0.49
N VAL A 535 -19.03 7.00 0.23
CA VAL A 535 -20.20 6.30 -0.32
C VAL A 535 -21.42 7.18 -0.17
N HIS A 536 -21.96 7.63 -1.29
CA HIS A 536 -23.24 8.33 -1.37
C HIS A 536 -24.35 7.30 -1.25
N THR A 537 -25.07 7.36 -0.14
CA THR A 537 -26.16 6.44 0.21
C THR A 537 -27.51 7.03 -0.21
N HIS A 538 -28.48 6.16 -0.52
CA HIS A 538 -29.82 6.56 -0.96
C HIS A 538 -29.83 7.38 -2.25
N VAL A 539 -28.92 7.05 -3.18
CA VAL A 539 -28.91 7.64 -4.51
C VAL A 539 -29.97 6.97 -5.37
N ASN A 540 -30.91 7.73 -5.93
CA ASN A 540 -31.79 7.17 -6.96
C ASN A 540 -30.99 7.04 -8.26
N TYR A 541 -30.72 5.82 -8.74
CA TYR A 541 -29.92 5.64 -9.96
C TYR A 541 -30.52 6.32 -11.20
N GLN A 542 -31.82 6.58 -11.24
CA GLN A 542 -32.44 7.38 -12.31
C GLN A 542 -31.86 8.79 -12.41
N ASP A 543 -31.45 9.35 -11.28
CA ASP A 543 -30.88 10.68 -11.16
C ASP A 543 -29.42 10.76 -11.64
N LEU A 544 -28.79 9.62 -11.92
CA LEU A 544 -27.45 9.55 -12.50
C LEU A 544 -27.47 9.63 -14.05
N HIS A 545 -28.64 9.61 -14.68
CA HIS A 545 -28.74 9.69 -16.13
C HIS A 545 -28.26 11.06 -16.65
N PRO A 546 -27.47 11.13 -17.74
CA PRO A 546 -26.95 12.39 -18.28
C PRO A 546 -28.03 13.44 -18.61
N SER A 547 -29.24 13.01 -19.02
CA SER A 547 -30.35 13.95 -19.29
C SER A 547 -30.93 14.59 -18.02
N ARG A 548 -30.63 14.05 -16.83
CA ARG A 548 -30.96 14.67 -15.54
C ARG A 548 -29.76 15.49 -15.06
N GLU A 549 -29.48 16.58 -15.76
CA GLU A 549 -28.36 17.48 -15.45
C GLU A 549 -28.38 17.98 -14.00
N LYS A 550 -29.55 18.30 -13.45
CA LYS A 550 -29.64 18.88 -12.09
C LYS A 550 -29.17 17.93 -10.99
N PRO A 551 -29.67 16.68 -10.87
CA PRO A 551 -29.14 15.74 -9.89
C PRO A 551 -27.69 15.30 -10.14
N ALA A 552 -27.29 15.08 -11.39
CA ALA A 552 -25.91 14.75 -11.74
C ALA A 552 -24.93 15.86 -11.32
N LEU A 553 -25.29 17.12 -11.61
CA LEU A 553 -24.53 18.30 -11.18
C LEU A 553 -24.47 18.40 -9.65
N ARG A 554 -25.57 18.11 -8.94
CA ARG A 554 -25.55 18.08 -7.46
C ARG A 554 -24.56 17.06 -6.91
N LEU A 555 -24.50 15.85 -7.47
CA LEU A 555 -23.54 14.84 -7.04
C LEU A 555 -22.10 15.29 -7.34
N ALA A 556 -21.85 15.82 -8.54
CA ALA A 556 -20.54 16.34 -8.93
C ALA A 556 -20.07 17.49 -8.01
N THR A 557 -20.93 18.48 -7.73
CA THR A 557 -20.62 19.57 -6.78
C THR A 557 -20.35 19.04 -5.37
N ARG A 558 -21.06 17.99 -4.93
CA ARG A 558 -20.78 17.37 -3.61
C ARG A 558 -19.44 16.67 -3.58
N ILE A 559 -19.08 15.96 -4.64
CA ILE A 559 -17.76 15.33 -4.79
C ILE A 559 -16.67 16.40 -4.71
N GLU A 560 -16.81 17.49 -5.46
CA GLU A 560 -15.88 18.62 -5.45
C GLU A 560 -15.77 19.25 -4.06
N GLN A 561 -16.89 19.48 -3.37
CA GLN A 561 -16.89 19.99 -2.00
C GLN A 561 -16.17 19.05 -1.02
N LEU A 562 -16.41 17.75 -1.09
CA LEU A 562 -15.72 16.77 -0.23
C LEU A 562 -14.23 16.73 -0.51
N ASN A 563 -13.84 16.70 -1.79
CA ASN A 563 -12.44 16.77 -2.21
C ASN A 563 -11.74 18.04 -1.71
N GLY A 564 -12.44 19.18 -1.77
CA GLY A 564 -11.97 20.44 -1.20
C GLY A 564 -11.82 20.41 0.33
N LEU A 565 -12.75 19.76 1.05
CA LEU A 565 -12.69 19.64 2.51
C LEU A 565 -11.51 18.77 2.99
N ILE A 566 -11.17 17.73 2.23
CA ILE A 566 -10.05 16.83 2.55
C ILE A 566 -8.71 17.34 2.00
N GLY A 567 -8.72 18.41 1.19
CA GLY A 567 -7.52 18.97 0.57
C GLY A 567 -6.90 18.06 -0.50
N ARG A 568 -7.71 17.31 -1.26
CA ARG A 568 -7.26 16.43 -2.34
C ARG A 568 -7.96 16.72 -3.65
N ASP A 569 -7.23 16.56 -4.75
CA ASP A 569 -7.79 16.66 -6.10
C ASP A 569 -8.67 15.46 -6.46
N SER A 570 -8.40 14.28 -5.87
CA SER A 570 -9.19 13.07 -6.11
C SER A 570 -9.23 12.11 -4.92
N CYS A 571 -10.42 11.54 -4.70
CA CYS A 571 -10.72 10.50 -3.73
C CYS A 571 -11.75 9.53 -4.36
N PRO A 572 -11.73 8.22 -4.07
CA PRO A 572 -12.76 7.30 -4.55
C PRO A 572 -14.15 7.68 -4.02
N HIS A 573 -15.12 7.83 -4.92
CA HIS A 573 -16.53 8.03 -4.61
C HIS A 573 -17.38 6.93 -5.21
N PHE A 574 -18.29 6.39 -4.41
CA PHE A 574 -19.24 5.37 -4.79
C PHE A 574 -20.66 5.88 -4.59
N ALA A 575 -21.61 5.38 -5.38
CA ALA A 575 -23.02 5.69 -5.23
C ALA A 575 -23.81 4.39 -5.11
N ILE A 576 -24.62 4.28 -4.07
CA ILE A 576 -25.51 3.12 -3.87
C ILE A 576 -26.97 3.56 -3.76
N ASP A 577 -27.79 2.90 -4.57
CA ASP A 577 -29.23 2.92 -4.44
C ASP A 577 -29.61 1.95 -3.33
N CYS A 578 -29.92 2.52 -2.17
CA CYS A 578 -30.40 1.81 -1.01
C CYS A 578 -31.92 1.58 -1.06
N ASP A 579 -32.55 1.55 -2.24
CA ASP A 579 -33.97 1.24 -2.38
C ASP A 579 -34.27 -0.25 -2.12
N LEU A 580 -34.61 -0.50 -0.86
CA LEU A 580 -34.93 -1.79 -0.26
C LEU A 580 -36.23 -2.42 -0.81
N LYS A 581 -37.04 -1.70 -1.61
CA LYS A 581 -38.33 -2.18 -2.12
C LYS A 581 -38.24 -2.86 -3.48
N THR A 582 -37.08 -2.85 -4.12
CA THR A 582 -36.99 -3.20 -5.53
C THR A 582 -36.43 -4.61 -5.76
N THR A 583 -37.31 -5.51 -6.21
CA THR A 583 -36.94 -6.73 -6.94
C THR A 583 -36.51 -6.37 -8.38
N ARG A 584 -35.59 -5.39 -8.52
CA ARG A 584 -35.13 -4.86 -9.80
C ARG A 584 -33.71 -5.37 -10.08
N PRO A 585 -33.54 -6.41 -10.92
CA PRO A 585 -32.26 -7.09 -11.16
C PRO A 585 -31.11 -6.13 -11.51
N ILE A 586 -31.36 -5.13 -12.35
CA ILE A 586 -30.32 -4.17 -12.77
C ILE A 586 -29.86 -3.30 -11.60
N ARG A 587 -30.79 -2.74 -10.81
CA ARG A 587 -30.43 -1.94 -9.63
C ARG A 587 -29.69 -2.78 -8.60
N THR A 588 -30.18 -4.01 -8.35
CA THR A 588 -29.51 -4.97 -7.49
C THR A 588 -28.08 -5.23 -7.97
N CYS A 589 -27.89 -5.51 -9.26
CA CYS A 589 -26.57 -5.75 -9.83
C CYS A 589 -25.63 -4.56 -9.65
N ILE A 590 -26.08 -3.33 -9.94
CA ILE A 590 -25.27 -2.11 -9.75
C ILE A 590 -24.87 -1.97 -8.28
N THR A 591 -25.83 -2.06 -7.35
CA THR A 591 -25.55 -1.94 -5.91
C THR A 591 -24.58 -3.01 -5.42
N GLN A 592 -24.76 -4.28 -5.84
CA GLN A 592 -23.88 -5.39 -5.46
C GLN A 592 -22.47 -5.21 -6.02
N ASN A 593 -22.34 -4.76 -7.28
CA ASN A 593 -21.02 -4.52 -7.89
C ASN A 593 -20.33 -3.27 -7.32
N THR A 594 -21.09 -2.25 -6.90
CA THR A 594 -20.52 -1.13 -6.15
C THR A 594 -19.98 -1.60 -4.80
N ILE A 595 -20.70 -2.47 -4.08
CA ILE A 595 -20.20 -3.07 -2.83
C ILE A 595 -18.95 -3.92 -3.10
N HIS A 596 -18.98 -4.75 -4.14
CA HIS A 596 -17.81 -5.49 -4.61
C HIS A 596 -16.61 -4.55 -4.79
N ASN A 597 -16.75 -3.45 -5.53
CA ASN A 597 -15.68 -2.50 -5.77
C ASN A 597 -15.15 -1.85 -4.47
N ILE A 598 -16.03 -1.55 -3.51
CA ILE A 598 -15.62 -1.01 -2.20
C ILE A 598 -14.81 -2.04 -1.41
N LEU A 599 -15.26 -3.29 -1.36
CA LEU A 599 -14.57 -4.36 -0.64
C LEU A 599 -13.26 -4.75 -1.33
N HIS A 600 -13.24 -4.77 -2.66
CA HIS A 600 -12.03 -4.97 -3.47
C HIS A 600 -11.02 -3.84 -3.26
N LEU A 601 -11.48 -2.58 -3.14
CA LEU A 601 -10.61 -1.46 -2.77
C LEU A 601 -10.00 -1.68 -1.39
N ALA A 602 -10.78 -2.14 -0.41
CA ALA A 602 -10.28 -2.46 0.92
C ALA A 602 -9.24 -3.60 0.90
N SER A 603 -9.40 -4.62 0.06
CA SER A 603 -8.42 -5.72 -0.06
C SER A 603 -7.17 -5.35 -0.85
N SER A 604 -7.26 -4.34 -1.72
CA SER A 604 -6.13 -3.86 -2.55
C SER A 604 -5.25 -2.85 -1.83
N ASN A 605 -5.76 -2.21 -0.77
CA ASN A 605 -5.04 -1.21 0.00
C ASN A 605 -4.03 -1.82 0.96
N ASP A 606 -2.86 -1.19 1.11
CA ASP A 606 -1.90 -1.51 2.17
C ASP A 606 -2.45 -1.03 3.53
N PRO A 607 -2.71 -1.93 4.50
CA PRO A 607 -3.24 -1.53 5.80
C PRO A 607 -2.29 -0.60 6.57
N ILE A 608 -2.84 0.34 7.32
CA ILE A 608 -2.09 1.19 8.26
C ILE A 608 -2.27 0.68 9.67
N THR A 609 -1.15 0.42 10.36
CA THR A 609 -1.13 0.08 11.79
C THR A 609 -1.31 1.33 12.64
N VAL A 610 -2.37 1.37 13.44
CA VAL A 610 -2.78 2.52 14.26
C VAL A 610 -1.73 2.89 15.30
N ASP A 611 -0.99 1.94 15.84
CA ASP A 611 0.08 2.21 16.83
C ASP A 611 1.31 2.90 16.24
N ARG A 612 1.38 3.06 14.91
CA ARG A 612 2.50 3.68 14.20
C ARG A 612 2.19 5.07 13.64
N ILE A 613 0.94 5.53 13.76
CA ILE A 613 0.52 6.81 13.15
C ILE A 613 0.91 7.99 14.03
N LEU A 614 1.29 9.11 13.41
CA LEU A 614 1.41 10.38 14.12
C LEU A 614 0.07 11.13 14.09
N ILE A 615 -0.41 11.55 15.26
CA ILE A 615 -1.70 12.23 15.39
C ILE A 615 -1.43 13.72 15.57
N HIS A 616 -1.84 14.54 14.60
CA HIS A 616 -1.71 15.99 14.72
C HIS A 616 -2.71 16.55 15.71
N LYS A 617 -2.33 17.62 16.41
CA LYS A 617 -3.20 18.30 17.37
C LYS A 617 -4.28 19.12 16.66
N SER A 618 -5.52 19.06 17.17
CA SER A 618 -6.61 19.93 16.70
C SER A 618 -6.27 21.41 16.95
N PRO A 619 -6.91 22.38 16.26
CA PRO A 619 -6.78 23.80 16.58
C PRO A 619 -7.02 24.10 18.07
N ARG A 620 -8.07 23.53 18.67
CA ARG A 620 -8.39 23.72 20.09
C ARG A 620 -7.34 23.15 21.03
N MET A 621 -6.77 21.98 20.70
CA MET A 621 -5.65 21.41 21.47
C MET A 621 -4.45 22.35 21.45
N ARG A 622 -4.14 22.92 20.28
CA ARG A 622 -3.06 23.91 20.13
C ARG A 622 -3.33 25.20 20.92
N ASP A 623 -4.58 25.65 20.97
CA ASP A 623 -4.96 26.83 21.76
C ASP A 623 -4.75 26.59 23.26
N ILE A 624 -5.22 25.45 23.78
CA ILE A 624 -5.05 25.08 25.18
C ILE A 624 -3.57 24.86 25.52
N ASP A 625 -2.81 24.23 24.64
CA ASP A 625 -1.36 24.07 24.80
C ASP A 625 -0.64 25.41 24.80
N SER A 626 -1.08 26.38 23.98
CA SER A 626 -0.51 27.72 23.93
C SER A 626 -0.75 28.51 25.23
N ILE A 627 -1.93 28.35 25.84
CA ILE A 627 -2.25 28.92 27.16
C ILE A 627 -1.31 28.34 28.22
N LEU A 628 -1.12 27.00 28.22
CA LEU A 628 -0.20 26.33 29.14
C LEU A 628 1.25 26.76 28.93
N VAL A 629 1.72 26.82 27.69
CA VAL A 629 3.07 27.29 27.36
C VAL A 629 3.31 28.71 27.89
N SER A 630 2.32 29.60 27.74
CA SER A 630 2.42 30.98 28.24
C SER A 630 2.51 31.03 29.77
N LYS A 631 1.61 30.31 30.46
CA LYS A 631 1.61 30.16 31.94
C LYS A 631 2.97 29.68 32.45
N TYR A 632 3.56 28.66 31.82
CA TYR A 632 4.85 28.09 32.24
C TYR A 632 6.06 28.96 31.88
N LYS A 633 5.99 29.76 30.81
CA LYS A 633 7.02 30.76 30.50
C LYS A 633 7.04 31.88 31.54
N GLU A 634 5.88 32.32 32.01
CA GLU A 634 5.77 33.33 33.09
C GLU A 634 6.29 32.80 34.44
N MET A 635 5.97 31.55 34.79
CA MET A 635 6.46 30.90 36.02
C MET A 635 7.98 30.67 36.02
N LYS A 636 8.62 30.58 34.85
CA LYS A 636 10.08 30.42 34.72
C LYS A 636 10.89 31.57 35.37
N GLY A 637 10.24 32.71 35.64
CA GLY A 637 10.81 33.82 36.41
C GLY A 637 10.91 33.58 37.93
N ASN A 638 10.13 32.65 38.48
CA ASN A 638 10.01 32.40 39.93
C ASN A 638 10.02 30.88 40.22
N GLN A 639 11.21 30.30 40.47
CA GLN A 639 11.52 28.93 40.95
C GLN A 639 10.44 27.82 40.92
N THR A 640 10.75 26.65 40.34
CA THR A 640 10.71 25.30 40.99
C THR A 640 11.04 24.18 40.00
N GLY A 641 11.66 23.10 40.51
CA GLY A 641 12.27 21.98 39.79
C GLY A 641 11.38 21.01 39.01
N ILE A 642 10.33 21.52 38.34
CA ILE A 642 9.72 20.81 37.21
C ILE A 642 10.57 21.14 35.98
N ASP A 643 10.87 20.15 35.14
CA ASP A 643 11.59 20.38 33.88
C ASP A 643 10.66 21.12 32.88
N SER A 644 10.39 22.39 33.16
CA SER A 644 9.48 23.25 32.41
C SER A 644 9.91 23.36 30.94
N ASN A 645 11.19 23.17 30.63
CA ASN A 645 11.68 23.09 29.26
C ASN A 645 11.16 21.83 28.55
N LYS A 646 11.19 20.68 29.22
CA LYS A 646 10.64 19.41 28.69
C LYS A 646 9.13 19.46 28.52
N LEU A 647 8.41 20.12 29.44
CA LEU A 647 6.96 20.35 29.31
C LEU A 647 6.64 21.30 28.15
N ILE A 648 7.31 22.46 28.07
CA ILE A 648 7.13 23.42 26.97
C ILE A 648 7.44 22.76 25.63
N SER A 649 8.54 22.00 25.54
CA SER A 649 8.90 21.28 24.32
C SER A 649 7.83 20.28 23.91
N ARG A 650 7.24 19.53 24.85
CA ARG A 650 6.14 18.60 24.54
C ARG A 650 4.85 19.29 24.14
N LEU A 651 4.45 20.35 24.85
CA LEU A 651 3.27 21.14 24.52
C LEU A 651 3.41 21.80 23.13
N SER A 652 4.64 22.19 22.78
CA SER A 652 4.95 22.84 21.49
C SER A 652 5.06 21.85 20.32
N ASN A 653 5.07 20.54 20.56
CA ASN A 653 5.03 19.55 19.47
C ASN A 653 3.65 19.57 18.81
N GLU A 654 3.62 19.60 17.47
CA GLU A 654 2.38 19.64 16.70
C GLU A 654 1.72 18.26 16.54
N ALA A 655 2.49 17.18 16.77
CA ALA A 655 2.04 15.80 16.69
C ALA A 655 2.23 15.07 18.02
N LEU A 656 1.35 14.10 18.26
CA LEU A 656 1.31 13.22 19.42
C LEU A 656 1.48 11.78 18.96
N ALA A 657 2.22 10.99 19.75
CA ALA A 657 2.24 9.55 19.58
C ALA A 657 0.86 8.95 19.97
N PRO A 658 0.46 7.79 19.44
CA PRO A 658 -0.85 7.18 19.71
C PRO A 658 -1.12 6.94 21.20
N ASP A 659 -0.10 6.57 21.97
CA ASP A 659 -0.21 6.36 23.41
C ASP A 659 -0.43 7.68 24.17
N GLU A 660 0.25 8.74 23.76
CA GLU A 660 0.08 10.09 24.32
C GLU A 660 -1.31 10.64 24.01
N PHE A 661 -1.75 10.53 22.76
CA PHE A 661 -3.10 10.92 22.37
C PHE A 661 -4.17 10.10 23.10
N GLY A 662 -3.97 8.78 23.22
CA GLY A 662 -4.87 7.89 23.94
C GLY A 662 -5.03 8.27 25.42
N ARG A 663 -3.94 8.61 26.12
CA ARG A 663 -4.02 9.08 27.51
C ARG A 663 -4.76 10.42 27.65
N LEU A 664 -4.59 11.34 26.69
CA LEU A 664 -5.32 12.61 26.68
C LEU A 664 -6.82 12.36 26.45
N VAL A 665 -7.18 11.50 25.51
CA VAL A 665 -8.56 11.08 25.25
C VAL A 665 -9.18 10.38 26.47
N ASP A 666 -8.49 9.39 27.04
CA ASP A 666 -8.97 8.60 28.18
C ASP A 666 -9.13 9.46 29.45
N GLY A 667 -8.22 10.44 29.63
CA GLY A 667 -8.31 11.44 30.69
C GLY A 667 -9.35 12.53 30.45
N LYS A 668 -10.09 12.49 29.33
CA LYS A 668 -11.02 13.52 28.86
C LYS A 668 -10.38 14.91 28.80
N ALA A 669 -9.08 14.97 28.54
CA ALA A 669 -8.41 16.23 28.26
C ALA A 669 -8.99 16.83 26.98
N TYR A 670 -9.19 18.15 26.98
CA TYR A 670 -9.76 18.92 25.87
C TYR A 670 -11.26 18.71 25.57
N ILE A 671 -11.97 17.88 26.34
CA ILE A 671 -13.41 17.56 26.15
C ILE A 671 -14.35 18.40 27.03
N ASN A 672 -13.85 19.01 28.12
CA ASN A 672 -14.65 19.79 29.07
C ASN A 672 -14.56 21.30 28.78
N THR A 673 -14.98 22.16 29.71
CA THR A 673 -14.84 23.62 29.55
C THR A 673 -13.36 24.04 29.46
N PRO A 674 -13.02 25.17 28.80
CA PRO A 674 -11.62 25.61 28.66
C PRO A 674 -10.86 25.70 30.00
N SER A 675 -11.50 26.14 31.07
CA SER A 675 -10.90 26.22 32.42
C SER A 675 -10.63 24.86 33.04
N GLU A 676 -11.55 23.90 32.89
CA GLU A 676 -11.37 22.52 33.40
C GLU A 676 -10.35 21.73 32.56
N ASN A 677 -10.26 22.05 31.26
CA ASN A 677 -9.32 21.41 30.35
C ASN A 677 -7.87 21.79 30.68
N VAL A 678 -7.58 23.07 30.96
CA VAL A 678 -6.20 23.52 31.21
C VAL A 678 -5.56 22.76 32.38
N GLU A 679 -6.27 22.63 33.51
CA GLU A 679 -5.77 21.89 34.68
C GLU A 679 -5.67 20.37 34.43
N THR A 680 -6.63 19.80 33.70
CA THR A 680 -6.65 18.37 33.38
C THR A 680 -5.50 18.01 32.43
N VAL A 681 -5.30 18.82 31.39
CA VAL A 681 -4.21 18.68 30.41
C VAL A 681 -2.86 18.84 31.09
N GLU A 682 -2.69 19.87 31.93
CA GLU A 682 -1.49 20.09 32.72
C GLU A 682 -1.14 18.87 33.57
N ARG A 683 -2.12 18.31 34.29
CA ARG A 683 -1.95 17.12 35.13
C ARG A 683 -1.51 15.90 34.33
N ILE A 684 -2.14 15.65 33.18
CA ILE A 684 -1.84 14.48 32.33
C ILE A 684 -0.42 14.61 31.73
N TYR A 685 -0.03 15.78 31.21
CA TYR A 685 1.32 15.95 30.68
C TYR A 685 2.40 15.83 31.76
N LEU A 686 2.17 16.39 32.95
CA LEU A 686 3.09 16.22 34.08
C LEU A 686 3.24 14.75 34.47
N ASP A 687 2.15 13.98 34.48
CA ASP A 687 2.18 12.54 34.74
C ASP A 687 2.98 11.79 33.67
N MET A 688 2.76 12.08 32.37
CA MET A 688 3.53 11.50 31.27
C MET A 688 5.02 11.82 31.31
N ILE A 689 5.40 12.98 31.85
CA ILE A 689 6.81 13.37 32.02
C ILE A 689 7.44 12.65 33.20
N ARG A 690 6.69 12.46 34.30
CA ARG A 690 7.14 11.76 35.51
C ARG A 690 7.26 10.24 35.31
N ASN A 691 6.38 9.65 34.51
CA ASN A 691 6.25 8.19 34.36
C ASN A 691 6.92 7.60 33.11
N LYS A 692 7.68 8.37 32.31
CA LYS A 692 8.49 7.74 31.24
C LYS A 692 9.67 6.99 31.88
N PRO A 693 9.86 5.69 31.59
CA PRO A 693 11.10 5.00 31.95
C PRO A 693 12.28 5.76 31.31
N ALA A 694 13.36 5.90 32.07
CA ALA A 694 14.56 6.63 31.67
C ALA A 694 15.19 6.06 30.39
#